data_AF-A0A1G6TFZ5-F1
#
_entry.id   AF-A0A1G6TFZ5-F1
#
_cell.length_a   1.000
_cell.length_b   1.000
_cell.length_c   1.000
_cell.angle_alpha   90.00
_cell.angle_beta   90.00
_cell.angle_gamma   90.00
#
_symmetry.space_group_name_H-M   'P 1'
#
loop_
_entity.id
_entity.type
_entity.pdbx_description
1 polymer ?
#
loop_
_entity_poly.entity_id
_entity_poly.type
_entity_poly.pdbx_seq_one_letter_code
_entity_poly.pdbx_strand_id
1 'polypeptide(L)'
;MAARSVKIKLHNLTGFRLTKLEEGLDHGEWTGHVPEIIEPNSMVEFGSESGGDIPVLGSIGTGTEGHIKYKIEDGKNTECYFHWNNPFSSSAIGDHFNIFHEFINEGYAIYHTGDDNSHDEIVDLYIDISKEVTVPRFLPSTHGFRFANHWADFGYQIPALQDIPLIGDIKFGDASNGLCGGMVNAVRDYYEANYPIPQIQTVPNNPNDPLTKYIIDRLLASFDLRDVTMYLKLMSPAYADTDEGLLHQAGQQGRAYITIKEEWPMIKNDIDNGHPSPIGLIRIKSLNPGDLGHNHQVLVYGYKISGNNVVLRIYDPNYPARDNLEINLSLFSTAEPVKAVYNTNDGKPIYALFRTNYERRDGFPRFNYDRFISRFAATNIYASQAGKVYGTILLKKEAADWRDIRASDLGNPQTSDERFRAVSTYAVNNGYIGAFPNFFEADYGQGTVYGTLLIKKETADWKDIPAADLGNPQTPDERFRAVNTYASNNGYIGAFPNFFEADYGQGTVYGTLLIKKEAADWSDILASTLGIPQTFEERFRAVNTYAGNKGYAGAFPNFFEANYEYIGAFPNFFEADYGHGTVYGTLFIKKGAADWSDIPAVDLGNPQLPEERFRAMNTYAGKKGYIGAFPNFLEADYGQGTVYGTLLIKKEAADWKDIPAADLGNPQTPDERFRAVNTYASNNGYIGAFPNFFEADYGQGTVYGTLLIKKEAADWRDIPAADLKLQ
;
A
#
# COMPACT_ATOMS: atom_id res chain seq x y z
N MET A 1 31.02 -21.64 50.74
CA MET A 1 30.28 -20.87 49.72
C MET A 1 29.86 -19.58 50.40
N ALA A 2 30.22 -18.44 49.81
CA ALA A 2 29.72 -17.15 50.25
C ALA A 2 28.17 -17.14 50.19
N ALA A 3 27.54 -16.34 51.05
CA ALA A 3 26.09 -16.20 51.06
C ALA A 3 25.59 -15.23 49.98
N ARG A 4 26.47 -14.31 49.54
CA ARG A 4 26.26 -13.35 48.45
C ARG A 4 27.52 -13.24 47.60
N SER A 5 27.37 -13.12 46.29
CA SER A 5 28.48 -12.82 45.39
C SER A 5 28.06 -11.91 44.24
N VAL A 6 29.00 -11.10 43.75
CA VAL A 6 28.86 -10.26 42.55
C VAL A 6 30.08 -10.48 41.67
N LYS A 7 29.88 -11.03 40.48
CA LYS A 7 30.89 -11.17 39.43
C LYS A 7 30.64 -10.12 38.37
N ILE A 8 31.62 -9.26 38.13
CA ILE A 8 31.57 -8.18 37.14
C ILE A 8 32.38 -8.60 35.91
N LYS A 9 31.74 -8.59 34.75
CA LYS A 9 32.36 -8.68 33.44
C LYS A 9 32.34 -7.30 32.81
N LEU A 10 33.47 -6.59 32.87
CA LEU A 10 33.57 -5.23 32.33
C LEU A 10 34.03 -5.30 30.87
N HIS A 11 33.16 -4.87 29.96
CA HIS A 11 33.38 -4.75 28.52
C HIS A 11 33.78 -3.32 28.18
N ASN A 12 35.05 -3.10 27.85
CA ASN A 12 35.54 -1.85 27.29
C ASN A 12 35.32 -1.87 25.77
N LEU A 13 34.21 -1.32 25.30
CA LEU A 13 33.88 -1.19 23.87
C LEU A 13 34.42 0.11 23.26
N THR A 14 35.15 0.90 24.06
CA THR A 14 35.78 2.13 23.57
C THR A 14 37.06 1.82 22.78
N GLY A 15 37.48 2.80 21.97
CA GLY A 15 38.81 2.79 21.33
C GLY A 15 39.95 3.21 22.27
N PHE A 16 39.67 3.42 23.56
CA PHE A 16 40.61 3.96 24.53
C PHE A 16 40.92 2.96 25.64
N ARG A 17 42.12 3.07 26.20
CA ARG A 17 42.52 2.30 27.37
C ARG A 17 41.81 2.86 28.61
N LEU A 18 41.39 1.99 29.51
CA LEU A 18 40.94 2.37 30.85
C LEU A 18 42.07 2.15 31.85
N THR A 19 42.40 3.17 32.64
CA THR A 19 43.40 3.11 33.71
C THR A 19 42.70 3.25 35.06
N LYS A 20 42.88 2.28 35.97
CA LYS A 20 42.23 2.31 37.27
C LYS A 20 42.71 3.52 38.08
N LEU A 21 41.76 4.21 38.70
CA LEU A 21 42.01 5.33 39.61
C LEU A 21 41.77 4.93 41.06
N GLU A 22 40.71 4.15 41.28
CA GLU A 22 40.24 3.79 42.62
C GLU A 22 39.52 2.45 42.59
N GLU A 23 39.65 1.70 43.67
CA GLU A 23 38.85 0.53 44.00
C GLU A 23 38.63 0.45 45.50
N GLY A 24 37.50 -0.11 45.92
CA GLY A 24 37.21 -0.34 47.33
C GLY A 24 36.10 -1.37 47.52
N LEU A 25 36.13 -2.03 48.68
CA LEU A 25 34.98 -2.77 49.22
C LEU A 25 34.61 -2.14 50.55
N ASP A 26 33.38 -1.66 50.66
CA ASP A 26 32.80 -1.28 51.94
C ASP A 26 32.42 -2.53 52.75
N HIS A 27 32.01 -3.59 52.04
CA HIS A 27 31.69 -4.90 52.61
C HIS A 27 32.11 -6.06 51.69
N GLY A 28 32.64 -7.13 52.27
CA GLY A 28 32.99 -8.36 51.53
C GLY A 28 34.48 -8.53 51.25
N GLU A 29 34.80 -9.51 50.40
CA GLU A 29 36.15 -9.87 49.97
C GLU A 29 36.19 -9.99 48.44
N TRP A 30 37.30 -9.60 47.81
CA TRP A 30 37.46 -9.73 46.36
C TRP A 30 37.62 -11.19 45.94
N THR A 31 36.87 -11.62 44.93
CA THR A 31 36.97 -12.96 44.30
C THR A 31 37.80 -12.96 43.01
N GLY A 32 38.37 -11.82 42.64
CA GLY A 32 39.29 -11.64 41.52
C GLY A 32 40.08 -10.33 41.63
N HIS A 33 41.22 -10.24 40.94
CA HIS A 33 42.01 -9.02 40.90
C HIS A 33 41.37 -7.99 39.97
N VAL A 34 40.99 -6.83 40.49
CA VAL A 34 40.49 -5.70 39.70
C VAL A 34 41.65 -5.12 38.86
N PRO A 35 41.62 -5.22 37.52
CA PRO A 35 42.75 -4.87 36.67
C PRO A 35 43.20 -3.40 36.79
N GLU A 36 44.50 -3.13 36.79
CA GLU A 36 45.01 -1.75 36.70
C GLU A 36 44.73 -1.11 35.33
N ILE A 37 44.69 -1.95 34.28
CA ILE A 37 44.53 -1.53 32.89
C ILE A 37 43.52 -2.46 32.21
N ILE A 38 42.60 -1.87 31.45
CA ILE A 38 41.69 -2.57 30.56
C ILE A 38 41.92 -2.03 29.14
N GLU A 39 42.37 -2.90 28.23
CA GLU A 39 42.72 -2.48 26.87
C GLU A 39 41.46 -2.16 26.04
N PRO A 40 41.57 -1.34 24.97
CA PRO A 40 40.47 -1.07 24.06
C PRO A 40 39.83 -2.34 23.48
N ASN A 41 38.51 -2.33 23.30
CA ASN A 41 37.73 -3.45 22.72
C ASN A 41 38.01 -4.80 23.40
N SER A 42 38.13 -4.81 24.73
CA SER A 42 38.42 -6.01 25.52
C SER A 42 37.42 -6.19 26.67
N MET A 43 37.39 -7.38 27.24
CA MET A 43 36.58 -7.71 28.42
C MET A 43 37.47 -8.28 29.52
N VAL A 44 37.21 -7.87 30.75
CA VAL A 44 37.86 -8.39 31.96
C VAL A 44 36.82 -8.85 32.98
N GLU A 45 37.21 -9.78 33.84
CA GLU A 45 36.35 -10.29 34.91
C GLU A 45 37.00 -10.08 36.28
N PHE A 46 36.22 -9.58 37.23
CA PHE A 46 36.56 -9.51 38.65
C PHE A 46 35.26 -9.62 39.46
N GLY A 47 35.32 -9.54 40.78
CA GLY A 47 34.11 -9.63 41.59
C GLY A 47 34.40 -9.62 43.07
N SER A 48 33.35 -9.64 43.86
CA SER A 48 33.43 -9.71 45.32
C SER A 48 32.40 -10.68 45.87
N GLU A 49 32.65 -11.18 47.07
CA GLU A 49 31.74 -12.06 47.80
C GLU A 49 31.60 -11.63 49.26
N SER A 50 30.54 -12.07 49.92
CA SER A 50 30.35 -11.81 51.34
C SER A 50 31.49 -12.42 52.14
N GLY A 51 32.26 -11.57 52.83
CA GLY A 51 33.37 -11.95 53.70
C GLY A 51 32.92 -12.27 55.12
N GLY A 52 33.59 -13.22 55.76
CA GLY A 52 33.22 -13.77 57.07
C GLY A 52 33.86 -13.09 58.28
N ASP A 53 34.73 -12.09 58.11
CA ASP A 53 35.69 -11.73 59.17
C ASP A 53 35.60 -10.26 59.65
N ILE A 54 34.86 -10.04 60.77
CA ILE A 54 35.13 -8.93 61.69
C ILE A 54 35.56 -9.52 63.05
N PRO A 55 36.79 -9.26 63.57
CA PRO A 55 37.37 -10.05 64.67
C PRO A 55 36.82 -9.81 66.09
N VAL A 56 35.74 -9.04 66.30
CA VAL A 56 35.38 -8.60 67.67
C VAL A 56 33.91 -8.80 68.08
N LEU A 57 32.95 -8.94 67.16
CA LEU A 57 31.54 -9.18 67.52
C LEU A 57 30.84 -10.00 66.43
N GLY A 58 30.99 -11.32 66.48
CA GLY A 58 30.13 -12.34 65.85
C GLY A 58 29.59 -12.04 64.44
N SER A 59 30.27 -12.57 63.42
CA SER A 59 29.80 -12.58 62.03
C SER A 59 28.46 -13.30 61.89
N ILE A 60 27.39 -12.53 61.80
CA ILE A 60 26.06 -13.00 61.43
C ILE A 60 25.54 -12.05 60.36
N GLY A 61 25.76 -12.41 59.10
CA GLY A 61 24.95 -11.92 58.00
C GLY A 61 25.33 -10.62 57.30
N THR A 62 26.45 -10.64 56.56
CA THR A 62 26.94 -9.50 55.77
C THR A 62 26.90 -9.77 54.26
N GLY A 63 26.63 -8.73 53.47
CA GLY A 63 26.58 -8.77 52.00
C GLY A 63 27.94 -8.46 51.39
N THR A 64 27.96 -8.07 50.10
CA THR A 64 29.13 -7.46 49.47
C THR A 64 28.78 -6.13 48.81
N GLU A 65 29.58 -5.10 49.07
CA GLU A 65 29.42 -3.75 48.53
C GLU A 65 30.78 -3.20 48.15
N GLY A 66 30.87 -2.62 46.96
CA GLY A 66 32.13 -2.14 46.42
C GLY A 66 31.98 -1.13 45.31
N HIS A 67 33.10 -0.53 44.95
CA HIS A 67 33.18 0.44 43.87
C HIS A 67 34.50 0.35 43.12
N ILE A 68 34.45 0.79 41.87
CA ILE A 68 35.61 0.98 41.01
C ILE A 68 35.50 2.31 40.27
N LYS A 69 36.66 2.91 39.99
CA LYS A 69 36.77 4.09 39.16
C LYS A 69 37.91 3.95 38.17
N TYR A 70 37.65 4.21 36.90
CA TYR A 70 38.66 4.22 35.84
C TYR A 70 38.68 5.54 35.10
N LYS A 71 39.87 5.97 34.71
CA LYS A 71 40.10 7.04 33.73
C LYS A 71 40.05 6.46 32.32
N ILE A 72 39.39 7.15 31.41
CA ILE A 72 39.43 6.83 29.97
C ILE A 72 40.57 7.63 29.34
N GLU A 73 41.56 6.97 28.74
CA GLU A 73 42.75 7.63 28.15
C GLU A 73 42.43 8.22 26.76
N ASP A 74 41.45 9.11 26.70
CA ASP A 74 40.97 9.80 25.49
C ASP A 74 41.61 11.18 25.27
N GLY A 75 42.60 11.53 26.10
CA GLY A 75 43.23 12.85 26.11
C GLY A 75 42.40 13.92 26.82
N LYS A 76 41.26 13.57 27.41
CA LYS A 76 40.43 14.42 28.28
C LYS A 76 40.50 13.88 29.72
N ASN A 77 39.91 14.60 30.67
CA ASN A 77 39.80 14.16 32.06
C ASN A 77 38.51 13.35 32.27
N THR A 78 38.30 12.34 31.43
CA THR A 78 37.09 11.51 31.40
C THR A 78 37.24 10.36 32.39
N GLU A 79 36.25 10.16 33.23
CA GLU A 79 36.21 9.14 34.27
C GLU A 79 34.92 8.33 34.16
N CYS A 80 34.99 7.06 34.53
CA CYS A 80 33.85 6.19 34.72
C CYS A 80 33.91 5.59 36.12
N TYR A 81 32.75 5.45 36.74
CA TYR A 81 32.55 4.95 38.09
C TYR A 81 31.44 3.91 38.07
N PHE A 82 31.67 2.82 38.78
CA PHE A 82 30.70 1.75 38.97
C PHE A 82 30.71 1.32 40.43
N HIS A 83 29.54 1.34 41.06
CA HIS A 83 29.32 0.86 42.42
C HIS A 83 28.25 -0.21 42.43
N TRP A 84 28.43 -1.21 43.29
CA TRP A 84 27.49 -2.30 43.51
C TRP A 84 27.27 -2.55 44.99
N ASN A 85 26.07 -2.98 45.36
CA ASN A 85 25.73 -3.44 46.70
C ASN A 85 24.78 -4.64 46.62
N ASN A 86 25.22 -5.79 47.12
CA ASN A 86 24.48 -7.04 47.24
C ASN A 86 24.34 -7.43 48.73
N PRO A 87 23.25 -7.03 49.41
CA PRO A 87 23.09 -7.16 50.85
C PRO A 87 22.77 -8.60 51.34
N PHE A 88 23.08 -8.90 52.61
CA PHE A 88 22.86 -10.25 53.20
C PHE A 88 21.39 -10.60 53.44
N SER A 89 20.67 -9.76 54.19
CA SER A 89 19.26 -9.95 54.49
C SER A 89 18.57 -8.60 54.46
N SER A 90 17.33 -8.60 53.95
CA SER A 90 16.49 -7.43 53.81
C SER A 90 16.29 -6.69 55.14
N SER A 91 15.92 -5.41 55.06
CA SER A 91 15.08 -4.83 56.11
C SER A 91 13.81 -5.70 56.27
N ALA A 92 13.09 -5.62 57.40
CA ALA A 92 12.06 -6.60 57.79
C ALA A 92 10.85 -6.76 56.82
N ILE A 93 10.85 -6.13 55.64
CA ILE A 93 9.78 -6.13 54.65
C ILE A 93 10.35 -6.15 53.20
N GLY A 94 11.01 -7.24 52.80
CA GLY A 94 10.89 -7.74 51.41
C GLY A 94 11.87 -7.31 50.30
N ASP A 95 12.87 -6.45 50.51
CA ASP A 95 13.74 -6.04 49.40
C ASP A 95 14.99 -6.94 49.26
N HIS A 96 15.04 -7.69 48.14
CA HIS A 96 16.15 -8.55 47.70
C HIS A 96 17.03 -7.90 46.61
N PHE A 97 16.92 -6.57 46.41
CA PHE A 97 17.51 -5.93 45.24
C PHE A 97 18.99 -5.57 45.44
N ASN A 98 19.82 -5.99 44.49
CA ASN A 98 21.15 -5.45 44.27
C ASN A 98 21.04 -3.99 43.82
N ILE A 99 21.87 -3.11 44.38
CA ILE A 99 21.93 -1.70 43.98
C ILE A 99 23.17 -1.51 43.11
N PHE A 100 22.98 -0.95 41.93
CA PHE A 100 24.06 -0.58 41.02
C PHE A 100 23.97 0.91 40.69
N HIS A 101 25.09 1.61 40.82
CA HIS A 101 25.22 3.03 40.47
C HIS A 101 26.35 3.24 39.47
N GLU A 102 26.00 3.81 38.31
CA GLU A 102 26.97 4.15 37.27
C GLU A 102 27.09 5.65 37.07
N PHE A 103 28.31 6.08 36.78
CA PHE A 103 28.57 7.44 36.32
C PHE A 103 29.65 7.43 35.26
N ILE A 104 29.45 8.22 34.20
CA ILE A 104 30.45 8.48 33.18
C ILE A 104 30.24 9.89 32.60
N ASN A 105 31.32 10.53 32.18
CA ASN A 105 31.24 11.86 31.54
C ASN A 105 30.50 11.82 30.19
N GLU A 106 29.98 12.98 29.78
CA GLU A 106 29.31 13.17 28.48
C GLU A 106 30.19 12.73 27.30
N GLY A 107 29.54 12.18 26.27
CA GLY A 107 30.22 11.60 25.10
C GLY A 107 30.52 10.11 25.21
N TYR A 108 30.25 9.50 26.38
CA TYR A 108 30.31 8.06 26.61
C TYR A 108 28.98 7.53 27.15
N ALA A 109 28.82 6.21 27.13
CA ALA A 109 27.71 5.49 27.73
C ALA A 109 28.26 4.41 28.67
N ILE A 110 27.63 4.28 29.84
CA ILE A 110 27.87 3.20 30.78
C ILE A 110 26.52 2.58 31.12
N TYR A 111 26.44 1.26 31.07
CA TYR A 111 25.22 0.51 31.41
C TYR A 111 25.58 -0.93 31.75
N HIS A 112 24.76 -1.61 32.53
CA HIS A 112 24.95 -3.03 32.83
C HIS A 112 23.74 -3.87 32.41
N THR A 113 23.94 -5.18 32.34
CA THR A 113 22.90 -6.21 32.25
C THR A 113 23.14 -7.27 33.31
N GLY A 114 22.07 -7.73 33.97
CA GLY A 114 22.09 -8.67 35.10
C GLY A 114 20.69 -8.81 35.70
N ASP A 115 20.47 -9.79 36.58
CA ASP A 115 19.24 -9.93 37.37
C ASP A 115 19.46 -9.26 38.74
N ASP A 116 18.95 -8.05 38.91
CA ASP A 116 19.09 -7.28 40.16
C ASP A 116 18.52 -8.01 41.40
N ASN A 117 17.95 -9.21 41.28
CA ASN A 117 17.36 -10.01 42.36
C ASN A 117 18.14 -11.26 42.77
N SER A 118 19.29 -11.54 42.17
CA SER A 118 20.00 -12.80 42.42
C SER A 118 21.04 -12.68 43.55
N HIS A 119 21.18 -13.78 44.31
CA HIS A 119 22.15 -13.89 45.40
C HIS A 119 23.60 -14.13 44.90
N ASP A 120 23.75 -14.60 43.66
CA ASP A 120 25.02 -14.92 43.00
C ASP A 120 25.07 -14.25 41.63
N GLU A 121 25.31 -12.94 41.64
CA GLU A 121 25.03 -12.08 40.51
C GLU A 121 26.19 -12.05 39.49
N ILE A 122 25.87 -12.15 38.20
CA ILE A 122 26.82 -11.88 37.12
C ILE A 122 26.37 -10.61 36.41
N VAL A 123 27.13 -9.54 36.58
CA VAL A 123 26.90 -8.24 35.98
C VAL A 123 27.79 -8.07 34.76
N ASP A 124 27.20 -7.98 33.58
CA ASP A 124 27.89 -7.55 32.38
C ASP A 124 27.82 -6.02 32.30
N LEU A 125 28.93 -5.33 32.59
CA LEU A 125 29.06 -3.87 32.58
C LEU A 125 29.70 -3.40 31.28
N TYR A 126 29.05 -2.52 30.55
CA TYR A 126 29.49 -2.01 29.26
C TYR A 126 29.91 -0.55 29.37
N ILE A 127 31.10 -0.22 28.83
CA ILE A 127 31.58 1.14 28.63
C ILE A 127 31.79 1.34 27.13
N ASP A 128 31.04 2.26 26.53
CA ASP A 128 31.11 2.56 25.09
C ASP A 128 31.15 4.09 24.86
N ILE A 129 31.50 4.51 23.65
CA ILE A 129 31.27 5.89 23.21
C ILE A 129 29.78 6.11 23.00
N SER A 130 29.30 7.32 23.29
CA SER A 130 27.90 7.70 23.09
C SER A 130 27.55 7.63 21.61
N LYS A 131 26.69 6.66 21.24
CA LYS A 131 26.21 6.46 19.87
C LYS A 131 24.71 6.68 19.81
N GLU A 132 24.28 7.23 18.68
CA GLU A 132 22.87 7.27 18.34
C GLU A 132 22.48 5.94 17.69
N VAL A 133 21.50 5.27 18.28
CA VAL A 133 20.91 4.04 17.75
C VAL A 133 19.54 4.40 17.23
N THR A 134 19.26 4.04 15.98
CA THR A 134 17.97 4.30 15.33
C THR A 134 17.48 3.04 14.65
N VAL A 135 16.16 2.92 14.60
CA VAL A 135 15.47 1.90 13.83
C VAL A 135 15.82 2.09 12.34
N PRO A 136 16.29 1.04 11.63
CA PRO A 136 16.74 1.18 10.26
C PRO A 136 15.68 1.77 9.32
N ARG A 137 16.06 2.82 8.59
CA ARG A 137 15.23 3.49 7.57
C ARG A 137 13.94 4.12 8.10
N PHE A 138 13.69 4.21 9.40
CA PHE A 138 12.52 4.93 9.90
C PHE A 138 12.83 6.42 10.09
N LEU A 139 11.96 7.29 9.55
CA LEU A 139 11.92 8.72 9.88
C LEU A 139 10.46 9.19 9.93
N PRO A 140 10.07 10.03 10.90
CA PRO A 140 8.76 10.68 10.95
C PRO A 140 8.34 11.33 9.62
N SER A 141 9.27 11.98 8.93
CA SER A 141 9.08 12.65 7.64
C SER A 141 8.98 11.74 6.43
N THR A 142 9.01 10.41 6.58
CA THR A 142 8.74 9.45 5.49
C THR A 142 7.69 8.43 5.89
N HIS A 143 7.71 8.00 7.15
CA HIS A 143 6.91 6.89 7.66
C HIS A 143 5.76 7.34 8.55
N GLY A 144 5.71 8.62 8.97
CA GLY A 144 4.62 9.19 9.75
C GLY A 144 3.52 9.81 8.88
N PHE A 145 2.29 9.86 9.41
CA PHE A 145 1.19 10.58 8.74
C PHE A 145 1.54 12.06 8.54
N ARG A 146 1.04 12.65 7.44
CA ARG A 146 1.33 14.06 7.09
C ARG A 146 0.34 15.07 7.67
N PHE A 147 -0.73 14.58 8.29
CA PHE A 147 -1.68 15.39 9.04
C PHE A 147 -1.45 15.25 10.54
N ALA A 148 -1.79 16.30 11.29
CA ALA A 148 -1.72 16.28 12.75
C ALA A 148 -2.91 15.51 13.33
N ASN A 149 -2.75 14.94 14.52
CA ASN A 149 -3.81 14.32 15.31
C ASN A 149 -4.83 15.39 15.80
N HIS A 150 -5.68 15.84 14.88
CA HIS A 150 -6.73 16.83 15.13
C HIS A 150 -8.00 16.40 14.37
N TRP A 151 -8.86 15.66 15.05
CA TRP A 151 -10.00 14.98 14.45
C TRP A 151 -11.29 15.75 14.71
N ALA A 152 -12.23 15.69 13.75
CA ALA A 152 -13.56 16.19 13.99
C ALA A 152 -14.26 15.37 15.08
N ASP A 153 -15.16 15.99 15.85
CA ASP A 153 -16.02 15.25 16.76
C ASP A 153 -16.97 14.37 15.96
N PHE A 154 -16.67 13.07 15.93
CA PHE A 154 -17.49 12.07 15.26
C PHE A 154 -18.56 11.47 16.17
N GLY A 155 -18.71 11.97 17.41
CA GLY A 155 -19.61 11.39 18.41
C GLY A 155 -19.25 9.97 18.83
N TYR A 156 -18.02 9.52 18.54
CA TYR A 156 -17.54 8.19 18.89
C TYR A 156 -17.37 8.10 20.41
N GLN A 157 -18.18 7.27 21.05
CA GLN A 157 -17.91 6.80 22.39
C GLN A 157 -17.06 5.54 22.25
N ILE A 158 -15.82 5.57 22.77
CA ILE A 158 -15.02 4.36 22.92
C ILE A 158 -15.90 3.34 23.66
N PRO A 159 -16.04 2.09 23.14
CA PRO A 159 -16.80 1.06 23.82
C PRO A 159 -16.34 0.96 25.27
N ALA A 160 -17.28 0.84 26.21
CA ALA A 160 -16.91 0.50 27.58
C ALA A 160 -16.04 -0.76 27.53
N LEU A 161 -14.88 -0.73 28.20
CA LEU A 161 -14.07 -1.93 28.40
C LEU A 161 -14.86 -2.85 29.34
N GLN A 162 -15.80 -3.60 28.78
CA GLN A 162 -16.78 -4.43 29.50
C GLN A 162 -16.12 -5.54 30.35
N ASP A 163 -14.85 -5.84 30.07
CA ASP A 163 -14.11 -6.95 30.67
C ASP A 163 -13.05 -6.53 31.69
N ILE A 164 -12.98 -5.27 32.14
CA ILE A 164 -12.06 -4.88 33.23
C ILE A 164 -12.80 -4.91 34.58
N PRO A 165 -12.63 -5.96 35.40
CA PRO A 165 -13.32 -6.10 36.67
C PRO A 165 -12.67 -5.15 37.67
N LEU A 166 -13.23 -3.94 37.82
CA LEU A 166 -13.11 -2.95 38.91
C LEU A 166 -13.42 -1.52 38.40
N ILE A 167 -13.51 -1.32 37.07
CA ILE A 167 -13.51 0.03 36.49
C ILE A 167 -14.93 0.48 36.08
N GLY A 168 -15.89 -0.43 35.84
CA GLY A 168 -17.26 -0.08 35.46
C GLY A 168 -17.37 0.53 34.05
N ASP A 169 -18.59 0.93 33.63
CA ASP A 169 -18.85 1.57 32.34
C ASP A 169 -18.26 3.00 32.29
N ILE A 170 -16.94 3.11 32.20
CA ILE A 170 -16.27 4.40 32.02
C ILE A 170 -16.24 4.72 30.54
N LYS A 171 -16.98 5.77 30.19
CA LYS A 171 -16.88 6.42 28.89
C LYS A 171 -15.56 7.19 28.87
N PHE A 172 -14.58 6.70 28.14
CA PHE A 172 -13.35 7.45 27.87
C PHE A 172 -13.73 8.72 27.07
N GLY A 173 -13.25 9.87 27.56
CA GLY A 173 -13.69 11.20 27.16
C GLY A 173 -13.51 11.54 25.68
N ASP A 174 -14.32 12.52 25.27
CA ASP A 174 -14.42 13.19 23.97
C ASP A 174 -13.21 13.05 23.02
N ALA A 175 -13.43 12.39 21.89
CA ALA A 175 -12.46 12.13 20.82
C ALA A 175 -11.97 13.39 20.09
N SER A 176 -12.46 14.59 20.46
CA SER A 176 -12.12 15.87 19.85
C SER A 176 -10.63 16.27 19.89
N ASN A 177 -9.74 15.47 20.52
CA ASN A 177 -8.26 15.60 20.45
C ASN A 177 -7.45 14.27 20.44
N GLY A 178 -8.06 13.08 20.26
CA GLY A 178 -7.57 11.86 20.95
C GLY A 178 -7.28 10.56 20.18
N LEU A 179 -6.82 10.56 18.92
CA LEU A 179 -6.45 9.29 18.21
C LEU A 179 -4.93 9.02 18.13
N CYS A 180 -4.12 9.69 18.97
CA CYS A 180 -2.66 9.54 18.96
C CYS A 180 -2.22 8.07 19.03
N GLY A 181 -2.86 7.25 19.87
CA GLY A 181 -2.54 5.84 19.99
C GLY A 181 -2.85 5.00 18.76
N GLY A 182 -4.00 5.26 18.13
CA GLY A 182 -4.35 4.65 16.85
C GLY A 182 -3.38 5.02 15.74
N MET A 183 -2.94 6.28 15.69
CA MET A 183 -1.98 6.76 14.71
C MET A 183 -0.58 6.16 14.93
N VAL A 184 -0.10 6.10 16.18
CA VAL A 184 1.17 5.47 16.55
C VAL A 184 1.20 4.00 16.13
N ASN A 185 0.16 3.24 16.47
CA ASN A 185 0.06 1.83 16.12
C ASN A 185 -0.06 1.62 14.61
N ALA A 186 -0.86 2.44 13.92
CA ALA A 186 -0.99 2.36 12.46
C ALA A 186 0.34 2.67 11.74
N VAL A 187 1.06 3.72 12.15
CA VAL A 187 2.39 4.06 11.60
C VAL A 187 3.36 2.90 11.75
N ARG A 188 3.37 2.26 12.92
CA ARG A 188 4.18 1.06 13.14
C ARG A 188 3.75 -0.08 12.22
N ASP A 189 2.45 -0.34 12.04
CA ASP A 189 1.98 -1.38 11.11
C ASP A 189 2.46 -1.16 9.66
N TYR A 190 2.37 0.08 9.14
CA TYR A 190 2.87 0.42 7.80
C TYR A 190 4.38 0.18 7.70
N TYR A 191 5.15 0.63 8.70
CA TYR A 191 6.60 0.45 8.73
C TYR A 191 7.01 -1.03 8.79
N GLU A 192 6.44 -1.80 9.72
CA GLU A 192 6.73 -3.24 9.91
C GLU A 192 6.32 -4.08 8.68
N ALA A 193 5.38 -3.58 7.88
CA ALA A 193 4.98 -4.18 6.62
C ALA A 193 5.82 -3.73 5.41
N ASN A 194 6.81 -2.84 5.59
CA ASN A 194 7.53 -2.15 4.51
C ASN A 194 6.57 -1.50 3.49
N TYR A 195 5.43 -0.99 3.94
CA TYR A 195 4.43 -0.35 3.08
C TYR A 195 4.50 1.18 3.23
N PRO A 196 4.46 1.96 2.14
CA PRO A 196 4.47 3.42 2.25
C PRO A 196 3.22 3.88 3.00
N ILE A 197 3.40 4.80 3.95
CA ILE A 197 2.28 5.40 4.66
C ILE A 197 1.46 6.28 3.69
N PRO A 198 0.13 6.39 3.86
CA PRO A 198 -0.68 7.31 3.06
C PRO A 198 -0.16 8.74 3.11
N GLN A 199 0.08 9.35 1.94
CA GLN A 199 0.59 10.74 1.82
C GLN A 199 -0.53 11.79 1.95
N ILE A 200 -1.59 11.47 2.69
CA ILE A 200 -2.72 12.36 2.96
C ILE A 200 -2.25 13.49 3.88
N GLN A 201 -2.49 14.75 3.49
CA GLN A 201 -2.04 15.93 4.23
C GLN A 201 -3.09 16.53 5.18
N THR A 202 -4.36 16.19 4.99
CA THR A 202 -5.48 16.65 5.80
C THR A 202 -6.14 15.48 6.50
N VAL A 203 -6.52 15.66 7.76
CA VAL A 203 -7.22 14.62 8.53
C VAL A 203 -8.52 14.26 7.79
N PRO A 204 -8.80 12.97 7.52
CA PRO A 204 -10.07 12.58 6.90
C PRO A 204 -11.25 12.98 7.80
N ASN A 205 -12.24 13.66 7.23
CA ASN A 205 -13.38 14.23 7.97
C ASN A 205 -14.63 13.34 7.96
N ASN A 206 -14.49 12.07 7.57
CA ASN A 206 -15.57 11.12 7.47
C ASN A 206 -15.28 9.89 8.36
N PRO A 207 -16.17 9.52 9.31
CA PRO A 207 -15.97 8.36 10.17
C PRO A 207 -16.02 7.01 9.42
N ASN A 208 -16.62 6.99 8.23
CA ASN A 208 -16.67 5.80 7.37
C ASN A 208 -15.47 5.70 6.41
N ASP A 209 -14.55 6.67 6.44
CA ASP A 209 -13.31 6.57 5.68
C ASP A 209 -12.50 5.35 6.14
N PRO A 210 -11.95 4.53 5.22
CA PRO A 210 -11.20 3.33 5.59
C PRO A 210 -10.00 3.61 6.50
N LEU A 211 -9.27 4.71 6.29
CA LEU A 211 -8.13 5.09 7.12
C LEU A 211 -8.58 5.57 8.50
N THR A 212 -9.63 6.38 8.57
CA THR A 212 -10.24 6.76 9.86
C THR A 212 -10.67 5.53 10.65
N LYS A 213 -11.41 4.61 10.01
CA LYS A 213 -11.87 3.37 10.65
C LYS A 213 -10.69 2.53 11.15
N TYR A 214 -9.66 2.38 10.33
CA TYR A 214 -8.47 1.63 10.73
C TYR A 214 -7.74 2.27 11.92
N ILE A 215 -7.57 3.59 11.92
CA ILE A 215 -6.95 4.32 13.03
C ILE A 215 -7.77 4.17 14.30
N ILE A 216 -9.11 4.25 14.22
CA ILE A 216 -10.00 4.00 15.37
C ILE A 216 -9.85 2.56 15.87
N ASP A 217 -9.85 1.57 14.98
CA ASP A 217 -9.67 0.16 15.34
C ASP A 217 -8.29 -0.10 16.00
N ARG A 218 -7.27 0.65 15.62
CA ARG A 218 -5.94 0.62 16.25
C ARG A 218 -5.87 1.37 17.56
N LEU A 219 -6.65 2.43 17.73
CA LEU A 219 -6.82 3.10 19.03
C LEU A 219 -7.44 2.15 20.04
N LEU A 220 -8.51 1.44 19.65
CA LEU A 220 -9.12 0.43 20.53
C LEU A 220 -8.12 -0.67 20.90
N ALA A 221 -7.26 -1.07 19.96
CA ALA A 221 -6.20 -2.04 20.23
C ALA A 221 -5.06 -1.49 21.12
N SER A 222 -4.85 -0.17 21.18
CA SER A 222 -3.89 0.44 22.13
C SER A 222 -4.43 0.53 23.56
N PHE A 223 -5.72 0.24 23.79
CA PHE A 223 -6.34 0.19 25.11
C PHE A 223 -6.54 -1.25 25.59
N ASP A 224 -5.46 -2.02 25.65
CA ASP A 224 -5.52 -3.30 26.36
C ASP A 224 -5.48 -3.09 27.88
N LEU A 225 -5.82 -4.17 28.60
CA LEU A 225 -5.93 -4.18 30.05
C LEU A 225 -4.65 -3.72 30.77
N ARG A 226 -3.46 -4.12 30.29
CA ARG A 226 -2.18 -3.74 30.90
C ARG A 226 -1.97 -2.24 30.75
N ASP A 227 -2.12 -1.72 29.54
CA ASP A 227 -1.81 -0.34 29.22
C ASP A 227 -2.77 0.62 29.93
N VAL A 228 -4.07 0.31 29.95
CA VAL A 228 -5.08 1.09 30.70
C VAL A 228 -4.77 1.07 32.20
N THR A 229 -4.41 -0.09 32.75
CA THR A 229 -4.02 -0.20 34.16
C THR A 229 -2.78 0.62 34.46
N MET A 230 -1.79 0.63 33.56
CA MET A 230 -0.56 1.42 33.72
C MET A 230 -0.85 2.93 33.67
N TYR A 231 -1.68 3.39 32.73
CA TYR A 231 -2.14 4.79 32.70
C TYR A 231 -2.81 5.19 34.02
N LEU A 232 -3.77 4.41 34.50
CA LEU A 232 -4.52 4.71 35.73
C LEU A 232 -3.62 4.69 36.98
N LYS A 233 -2.73 3.69 37.07
CA LYS A 233 -1.73 3.56 38.14
C LYS A 233 -0.83 4.80 38.18
N LEU A 234 -0.22 5.14 37.04
CA LEU A 234 0.78 6.21 36.97
C LEU A 234 0.16 7.61 36.91
N MET A 235 -1.11 7.79 36.53
CA MET A 235 -1.77 9.10 36.62
C MET A 235 -2.35 9.38 38.01
N SER A 236 -2.47 8.38 38.90
CA SER A 236 -3.02 8.61 40.23
C SER A 236 -2.16 9.59 41.06
N PRO A 237 -2.69 10.73 41.55
CA PRO A 237 -1.96 11.65 42.41
C PRO A 237 -1.43 11.01 43.69
N ALA A 238 -2.03 9.91 44.14
CA ALA A 238 -1.62 9.15 45.32
C ALA A 238 -0.45 8.19 45.06
N TYR A 239 -0.10 7.94 43.80
CA TYR A 239 1.07 7.15 43.44
C TYR A 239 2.34 8.00 43.67
N ALA A 240 3.41 7.42 44.22
CA ALA A 240 4.65 8.14 44.50
C ALA A 240 5.43 8.48 43.22
N ASP A 241 6.07 9.65 43.18
CA ASP A 241 6.94 10.03 42.05
C ASP A 241 8.33 9.38 42.15
N THR A 242 8.78 9.09 43.37
CA THR A 242 10.14 8.65 43.70
C THR A 242 10.09 7.37 44.52
N ASP A 243 11.25 6.72 44.63
CA ASP A 243 11.46 5.57 45.53
C ASP A 243 11.88 6.01 46.94
N GLU A 244 11.35 7.12 47.42
CA GLU A 244 11.62 7.60 48.78
C GLU A 244 10.34 7.62 49.63
N GLY A 245 10.49 7.33 50.92
CA GLY A 245 9.43 7.47 51.92
C GLY A 245 8.70 6.17 52.31
N LEU A 246 7.67 6.32 53.15
CA LEU A 246 7.01 5.20 53.85
C LEU A 246 6.33 4.18 52.90
N LEU A 247 5.87 4.63 51.72
CA LEU A 247 5.23 3.74 50.74
C LEU A 247 6.25 2.88 50.01
N HIS A 248 7.44 3.42 49.71
CA HIS A 248 8.55 2.63 49.18
C HIS A 248 9.01 1.57 50.21
N GLN A 249 9.09 1.94 51.49
CA GLN A 249 9.36 1.01 52.59
C GLN A 249 8.30 -0.10 52.76
N ALA A 250 7.14 0.05 52.13
CA ALA A 250 6.09 -0.97 52.07
C ALA A 250 6.09 -1.76 50.74
N GLY A 251 7.17 -1.67 49.95
CA GLY A 251 7.36 -2.39 48.69
C GLY A 251 6.74 -1.73 47.46
N GLN A 252 6.27 -0.47 47.54
CA GLN A 252 5.70 0.24 46.40
C GLN A 252 6.77 1.05 45.64
N GLN A 253 7.07 0.65 44.40
CA GLN A 253 7.96 1.38 43.50
C GLN A 253 7.31 2.66 42.95
N GLY A 254 8.05 3.77 42.89
CA GLY A 254 7.61 5.05 42.37
C GLY A 254 7.62 5.13 40.84
N ARG A 255 7.11 6.25 40.30
CA ARG A 255 7.11 6.53 38.85
C ARG A 255 8.51 6.49 38.23
N ALA A 256 9.52 6.97 38.97
CA ALA A 256 10.90 6.99 38.53
C ALA A 256 11.46 5.58 38.33
N TYR A 257 11.21 4.65 39.26
CA TYR A 257 11.60 3.25 39.11
C TYR A 257 11.00 2.63 37.86
N ILE A 258 9.68 2.74 37.68
CA ILE A 258 8.96 2.14 36.56
C ILE A 258 9.53 2.67 35.24
N THR A 259 9.74 3.98 35.13
CA THR A 259 10.30 4.58 33.92
C THR A 259 11.74 4.12 33.63
N ILE A 260 12.62 4.15 34.64
CA ILE A 260 14.07 3.99 34.49
C ILE A 260 14.50 2.52 34.47
N LYS A 261 13.95 1.71 35.38
CA LYS A 261 14.37 0.33 35.63
C LYS A 261 13.52 -0.71 34.92
N GLU A 262 12.22 -0.45 34.72
CA GLU A 262 11.34 -1.42 34.05
C GLU A 262 11.14 -1.09 32.56
N GLU A 263 10.74 0.14 32.24
CA GLU A 263 10.22 0.47 30.92
C GLU A 263 11.33 0.89 29.94
N TRP A 264 12.34 1.65 30.39
CA TRP A 264 13.47 2.04 29.55
C TRP A 264 14.22 0.83 28.93
N PRO A 265 14.60 -0.22 29.68
CA PRO A 265 15.25 -1.39 29.09
C PRO A 265 14.42 -2.06 27.99
N MET A 266 13.09 -2.11 28.15
CA MET A 266 12.19 -2.67 27.13
C MET A 266 12.14 -1.79 25.87
N ILE A 267 12.07 -0.47 26.02
CA ILE A 267 12.11 0.49 24.90
C ILE A 267 13.43 0.37 24.13
N LYS A 268 14.55 0.31 24.87
CA LYS A 268 15.89 0.11 24.29
C LYS A 268 15.94 -1.20 23.50
N ASN A 269 15.43 -2.29 24.08
CA ASN A 269 15.41 -3.60 23.43
C ASN A 269 14.60 -3.61 22.12
N ASP A 270 13.43 -2.96 22.07
CA ASP A 270 12.66 -2.85 20.82
C ASP A 270 13.50 -2.18 19.72
N ILE A 271 14.16 -1.05 20.04
CA ILE A 271 14.95 -0.26 19.09
C ILE A 271 16.20 -1.03 18.63
N ASP A 272 16.89 -1.70 19.55
CA ASP A 272 18.07 -2.52 19.25
C ASP A 272 17.73 -3.69 18.32
N ASN A 273 16.49 -4.20 18.40
CA ASN A 273 15.96 -5.23 17.49
C ASN A 273 15.36 -4.66 16.20
N GLY A 274 15.49 -3.35 15.96
CA GLY A 274 15.05 -2.70 14.72
C GLY A 274 13.55 -2.41 14.66
N HIS A 275 12.87 -2.32 15.81
CA HIS A 275 11.44 -2.04 15.89
C HIS A 275 11.17 -0.71 16.62
N PRO A 276 10.33 0.19 16.08
CA PRO A 276 9.92 1.39 16.80
C PRO A 276 9.06 1.02 18.02
N SER A 277 9.33 1.63 19.19
CA SER A 277 8.65 1.33 20.44
C SER A 277 7.53 2.34 20.72
N PRO A 278 6.24 1.93 20.73
CA PRO A 278 5.16 2.80 21.14
C PRO A 278 5.21 3.00 22.65
N ILE A 279 5.09 4.25 23.11
CA ILE A 279 5.15 4.60 24.52
C ILE A 279 3.99 5.51 24.91
N GLY A 280 3.47 5.29 26.11
CA GLY A 280 2.54 6.18 26.78
C GLY A 280 3.28 7.22 27.60
N LEU A 281 2.86 8.47 27.51
CA LEU A 281 3.36 9.60 28.27
C LEU A 281 2.30 10.00 29.30
N ILE A 282 2.68 10.00 30.58
CA ILE A 282 1.80 10.46 31.65
C ILE A 282 1.89 11.98 31.74
N ARG A 283 0.85 12.68 31.27
CA ARG A 283 0.79 14.14 31.14
C ARG A 283 -0.09 14.80 32.20
N ILE A 284 -0.86 14.02 32.95
CA ILE A 284 -1.77 14.50 33.99
C ILE A 284 -1.65 13.64 35.25
N LYS A 285 -1.90 14.25 36.40
CA LYS A 285 -2.21 13.54 37.65
C LYS A 285 -3.70 13.70 37.97
N SER A 286 -4.47 12.62 37.92
CA SER A 286 -5.90 12.62 38.22
C SER A 286 -6.37 11.28 38.78
N LEU A 287 -7.35 11.31 39.69
CA LEU A 287 -8.06 10.11 40.18
C LEU A 287 -9.26 9.76 39.29
N ASN A 288 -9.65 10.63 38.35
CA ASN A 288 -10.77 10.40 37.45
C ASN A 288 -10.31 9.61 36.22
N PRO A 289 -10.76 8.37 36.01
CA PRO A 289 -10.38 7.59 34.84
C PRO A 289 -10.86 8.20 33.52
N GLY A 290 -11.87 9.07 33.54
CA GLY A 290 -12.31 9.82 32.36
C GLY A 290 -11.25 10.80 31.82
N ASP A 291 -10.24 11.14 32.63
CA ASP A 291 -9.13 12.02 32.22
C ASP A 291 -8.00 11.26 31.49
N LEU A 292 -8.16 9.96 31.24
CA LEU A 292 -7.12 9.14 30.60
C LEU A 292 -6.70 9.71 29.23
N GLY A 293 -7.65 10.27 28.47
CA GLY A 293 -7.41 10.92 27.18
C GLY A 293 -6.59 12.22 27.24
N HIS A 294 -6.28 12.74 28.44
CA HIS A 294 -5.34 13.85 28.61
C HIS A 294 -3.87 13.40 28.67
N ASN A 295 -3.61 12.09 28.76
CA ASN A 295 -2.30 11.50 28.48
C ASN A 295 -2.05 11.44 26.97
N HIS A 296 -0.84 11.06 26.56
CA HIS A 296 -0.44 11.09 25.15
C HIS A 296 0.35 9.84 24.76
N GLN A 297 0.30 9.44 23.49
CA GLN A 297 1.07 8.32 22.97
C GLN A 297 1.96 8.77 21.81
N VAL A 298 3.22 8.34 21.82
CA VAL A 298 4.23 8.63 20.80
C VAL A 298 4.97 7.35 20.40
N LEU A 299 5.71 7.39 19.29
CA LEU A 299 6.50 6.26 18.81
C LEU A 299 7.99 6.60 18.88
N VAL A 300 8.75 5.88 19.72
CA VAL A 300 10.21 6.05 19.81
C VAL A 300 10.87 5.24 18.70
N TYR A 301 11.71 5.88 17.90
CA TYR A 301 12.42 5.24 16.79
C TYR A 301 13.94 5.27 16.95
N GLY A 302 14.45 5.89 18.00
CA GLY A 302 15.87 5.92 18.27
C GLY A 302 16.19 6.45 19.66
N TYR A 303 17.42 6.25 20.09
CA TYR A 303 17.93 6.78 21.34
C TYR A 303 19.42 7.13 21.25
N LYS A 304 19.87 7.97 22.16
CA LYS A 304 21.29 8.23 22.41
C LYS A 304 21.52 8.35 23.92
N ILE A 305 22.38 7.50 24.46
CA ILE A 305 22.83 7.59 25.86
C ILE A 305 24.10 8.43 25.92
N SER A 306 24.15 9.43 26.80
CA SER A 306 25.35 10.22 27.08
C SER A 306 25.44 10.48 28.58
N GLY A 307 26.43 9.87 29.23
CA GLY A 307 26.45 9.79 30.68
C GLY A 307 25.24 9.00 31.18
N ASN A 308 24.53 9.58 32.14
CA ASN A 308 23.27 9.04 32.66
C ASN A 308 22.04 9.66 31.99
N ASN A 309 22.20 10.47 30.95
CA ASN A 309 21.07 11.02 30.21
C ASN A 309 20.79 10.18 28.96
N VAL A 310 19.52 9.97 28.67
CA VAL A 310 19.09 9.41 27.39
C VAL A 310 18.22 10.41 26.65
N VAL A 311 18.53 10.58 25.37
CA VAL A 311 17.71 11.31 24.41
C VAL A 311 16.96 10.30 23.57
N LEU A 312 15.64 10.31 23.61
CA LEU A 312 14.75 9.50 22.78
C LEU A 312 14.35 10.30 21.54
N ARG A 313 14.49 9.71 20.35
CA ARG A 313 13.96 10.23 19.08
C ARG A 313 12.54 9.73 18.86
N ILE A 314 11.60 10.63 18.60
CA ILE A 314 10.18 10.25 18.54
C ILE A 314 9.47 10.73 17.27
N TYR A 315 8.50 9.93 16.83
CA TYR A 315 7.37 10.38 16.03
C TYR A 315 6.22 10.76 16.98
N ASP A 316 5.73 12.00 16.86
CA ASP A 316 4.54 12.48 17.56
C ASP A 316 3.43 12.79 16.55
N PRO A 317 2.27 12.10 16.62
CA PRO A 317 1.11 12.39 15.77
C PRO A 317 0.62 13.85 15.79
N ASN A 318 0.88 14.61 16.86
CA ASN A 318 0.51 16.03 16.94
C ASN A 318 1.44 16.95 16.12
N TYR A 319 2.60 16.45 15.68
CA TYR A 319 3.64 17.23 15.01
C TYR A 319 4.14 16.48 13.75
N PRO A 320 3.29 16.38 12.71
CA PRO A 320 3.58 15.57 11.52
C PRO A 320 4.86 16.02 10.81
N ALA A 321 5.55 15.06 10.21
CA ALA A 321 6.77 15.22 9.42
C ALA A 321 7.98 15.87 10.14
N ARG A 322 7.98 15.96 11.47
CA ARG A 322 9.12 16.48 12.23
C ARG A 322 10.07 15.37 12.68
N ASP A 323 11.28 15.36 12.12
CA ASP A 323 12.31 14.38 12.47
C ASP A 323 13.10 14.74 13.73
N ASN A 324 12.99 15.98 14.20
CA ASN A 324 13.82 16.55 15.27
C ASN A 324 13.15 16.54 16.66
N LEU A 325 12.07 15.77 16.85
CA LEU A 325 11.40 15.68 18.15
C LEU A 325 12.13 14.72 19.08
N GLU A 326 12.32 15.17 20.32
CA GLU A 326 13.16 14.50 21.30
C GLU A 326 12.54 14.57 22.71
N ILE A 327 12.68 13.47 23.46
CA ILE A 327 12.45 13.45 24.91
C ILE A 327 13.78 13.14 25.59
N ASN A 328 14.24 14.05 26.45
CA ASN A 328 15.45 13.85 27.26
C ASN A 328 15.05 13.44 28.68
N LEU A 329 15.66 12.40 29.22
CA LEU A 329 15.46 11.96 30.60
C LEU A 329 16.78 11.51 31.24
N SER A 330 16.87 11.65 32.56
CA SER A 330 17.98 11.14 33.36
C SER A 330 17.66 9.76 33.90
N LEU A 331 18.60 8.83 33.75
CA LEU A 331 18.61 7.47 34.29
C LEU A 331 19.36 7.42 35.64
N PHE A 332 19.87 8.54 36.13
CA PHE A 332 20.83 8.58 37.24
C PHE A 332 20.27 8.05 38.57
N SER A 333 19.01 8.36 38.88
CA SER A 333 18.44 8.06 40.19
C SER A 333 16.93 7.92 40.11
N THR A 334 16.41 6.97 40.89
CA THR A 334 14.97 6.80 41.12
C THR A 334 14.49 7.50 42.41
N ALA A 335 15.42 8.07 43.18
CA ALA A 335 15.13 8.87 44.38
C ALA A 335 14.58 10.26 44.04
N GLU A 336 14.77 10.73 42.80
CA GLU A 336 14.19 11.97 42.31
C GLU A 336 13.08 11.71 41.27
N PRO A 337 12.10 12.62 41.12
CA PRO A 337 11.08 12.47 40.09
C PRO A 337 11.71 12.46 38.70
N VAL A 338 11.10 11.72 37.77
CA VAL A 338 11.53 11.69 36.36
C VAL A 338 11.57 13.11 35.80
N LYS A 339 12.77 13.58 35.46
CA LYS A 339 12.97 14.86 34.76
C LYS A 339 12.97 14.64 33.26
N ALA A 340 11.78 14.37 32.70
CA ALA A 340 11.61 14.21 31.26
C ALA A 340 11.30 15.55 30.59
N VAL A 341 12.22 16.02 29.74
CA VAL A 341 12.11 17.26 28.97
C VAL A 341 11.72 16.93 27.53
N TYR A 342 10.55 17.41 27.12
CA TYR A 342 10.07 17.28 25.74
C TYR A 342 10.36 18.59 24.99
N ASN A 343 11.05 18.53 23.84
CA ASN A 343 11.43 19.71 23.06
C ASN A 343 10.27 20.35 22.24
N THR A 344 9.09 20.45 22.86
CA THR A 344 7.91 21.12 22.31
C THR A 344 7.49 22.30 23.19
N ASN A 345 6.71 23.22 22.62
CA ASN A 345 6.24 24.42 23.31
C ASN A 345 4.89 24.20 24.03
N ASP A 346 4.47 22.95 24.29
CA ASP A 346 3.16 22.69 24.88
C ASP A 346 3.12 22.91 26.41
N GLY A 347 4.29 23.02 27.04
CA GLY A 347 4.46 23.35 28.46
C GLY A 347 3.92 22.31 29.43
N LYS A 348 3.46 21.14 28.96
CA LYS A 348 2.91 20.10 29.85
C LYS A 348 4.07 19.23 30.37
N PRO A 349 4.05 18.83 31.66
CA PRO A 349 5.07 17.94 32.22
C PRO A 349 4.89 16.49 31.75
N ILE A 350 5.98 15.71 31.75
CA ILE A 350 5.93 14.24 31.65
C ILE A 350 6.26 13.70 33.04
N TYR A 351 5.29 13.08 33.71
CA TYR A 351 5.47 12.54 35.06
C TYR A 351 6.08 11.13 35.06
N ALA A 352 5.84 10.37 33.99
CA ALA A 352 6.37 9.03 33.74
C ALA A 352 6.19 8.70 32.25
N LEU A 353 6.92 7.70 31.79
CA LEU A 353 6.64 7.04 30.51
C LEU A 353 6.68 5.53 30.68
N PHE A 354 5.98 4.83 29.79
CA PHE A 354 6.00 3.37 29.77
C PHE A 354 5.80 2.86 28.34
N ARG A 355 6.35 1.68 28.04
CA ARG A 355 6.13 1.00 26.77
C ARG A 355 4.72 0.42 26.74
N THR A 356 3.94 0.82 25.74
CA THR A 356 2.61 0.27 25.48
C THR A 356 2.75 -1.05 24.74
N ASN A 357 1.83 -1.98 24.93
CA ASN A 357 1.81 -3.21 24.16
C ASN A 357 1.54 -2.90 22.69
N TYR A 358 2.09 -3.76 21.84
CA TYR A 358 1.88 -3.71 20.42
C TYR A 358 1.74 -5.11 19.87
N GLU A 359 0.63 -5.34 19.17
CA GLU A 359 0.45 -6.46 18.29
C GLU A 359 0.33 -5.93 16.86
N ARG A 360 1.13 -6.47 15.94
CA ARG A 360 1.08 -6.12 14.53
C ARG A 360 -0.28 -6.50 13.97
N ARG A 361 -0.92 -5.55 13.28
CA ARG A 361 -2.15 -5.81 12.53
C ARG A 361 -1.90 -5.59 11.05
N ASP A 362 -2.16 -6.62 10.25
CA ASP A 362 -2.27 -6.48 8.81
C ASP A 362 -3.70 -6.05 8.42
N GLY A 363 -3.91 -5.56 7.19
CA GLY A 363 -5.23 -5.08 6.73
C GLY A 363 -5.45 -3.57 6.90
N PHE A 364 -4.39 -2.80 7.16
CA PHE A 364 -4.40 -1.35 6.99
C PHE A 364 -4.83 -0.97 5.56
N PRO A 365 -5.52 0.18 5.36
CA PRO A 365 -5.94 0.65 4.05
C PRO A 365 -4.75 0.86 3.13
N ARG A 366 -4.52 -0.13 2.28
CA ARG A 366 -3.59 0.01 1.17
C ARG A 366 -4.27 0.88 0.14
N PHE A 367 -3.60 1.94 -0.30
CA PHE A 367 -3.82 2.37 -1.68
C PHE A 367 -3.56 1.14 -2.54
N ASN A 368 -4.56 0.68 -3.30
CA ASN A 368 -4.38 -0.48 -4.16
C ASN A 368 -3.59 -0.07 -5.41
N TYR A 369 -2.37 0.44 -5.18
CA TYR A 369 -1.40 0.73 -6.22
C TYR A 369 -1.13 -0.51 -7.04
N ASP A 370 -1.18 -1.71 -6.44
CA ASP A 370 -1.10 -2.98 -7.17
C ASP A 370 -2.22 -3.09 -8.22
N ARG A 371 -3.48 -2.77 -7.90
CA ARG A 371 -4.58 -2.75 -8.88
C ARG A 371 -4.41 -1.64 -9.90
N PHE A 372 -4.03 -0.44 -9.49
CA PHE A 372 -3.77 0.68 -10.40
C PHE A 372 -2.68 0.31 -11.42
N ILE A 373 -1.52 -0.10 -10.91
CA ILE A 373 -0.34 -0.52 -11.67
C ILE A 373 -0.67 -1.73 -12.55
N SER A 374 -1.26 -2.78 -11.98
CA SER A 374 -1.58 -4.01 -12.73
C SER A 374 -2.56 -3.72 -13.85
N ARG A 375 -3.61 -2.93 -13.62
CA ARG A 375 -4.57 -2.56 -14.66
C ARG A 375 -3.92 -1.73 -15.76
N PHE A 376 -3.04 -0.79 -15.39
CA PHE A 376 -2.33 0.05 -16.34
C PHE A 376 -1.30 -0.75 -17.17
N ALA A 377 -0.56 -1.65 -16.53
CA ALA A 377 0.38 -2.55 -17.19
C ALA A 377 -0.36 -3.53 -18.11
N ALA A 378 -1.47 -4.12 -17.65
CA ALA A 378 -2.27 -5.06 -18.43
C ALA A 378 -2.85 -4.43 -19.69
N THR A 379 -3.35 -3.19 -19.64
CA THR A 379 -3.83 -2.50 -20.86
C THR A 379 -2.70 -2.21 -21.83
N ASN A 380 -1.48 -1.91 -21.36
CA ASN A 380 -0.32 -1.74 -22.23
C ASN A 380 0.18 -3.06 -22.84
N ILE A 381 0.17 -4.16 -22.08
CA ILE A 381 0.45 -5.50 -22.60
C ILE A 381 -0.60 -5.88 -23.64
N TYR A 382 -1.87 -5.60 -23.39
CA TYR A 382 -2.95 -5.85 -24.34
C TYR A 382 -2.74 -5.02 -25.62
N ALA A 383 -2.41 -3.73 -25.50
CA ALA A 383 -2.14 -2.85 -26.63
C ALA A 383 -0.94 -3.31 -27.49
N SER A 384 0.12 -3.85 -26.88
CA SER A 384 1.29 -4.36 -27.62
C SER A 384 1.01 -5.66 -28.39
N GLN A 385 -0.03 -6.40 -27.99
CA GLN A 385 -0.49 -7.62 -28.66
C GLN A 385 -1.60 -7.36 -29.69
N ALA A 386 -2.31 -6.23 -29.57
CA ALA A 386 -3.46 -5.87 -30.38
C ALA A 386 -3.04 -5.30 -31.75
N GLY A 387 -2.48 -6.14 -32.61
CA GLY A 387 -2.20 -5.77 -34.00
C GLY A 387 -3.48 -5.77 -34.84
N LYS A 388 -4.13 -6.93 -34.98
CA LYS A 388 -5.23 -7.13 -35.94
C LYS A 388 -6.51 -7.59 -35.24
N VAL A 389 -7.63 -6.88 -35.45
CA VAL A 389 -8.96 -7.32 -35.00
C VAL A 389 -9.90 -7.54 -36.18
N TYR A 390 -10.95 -8.32 -35.94
CA TYR A 390 -12.05 -8.57 -36.86
C TYR A 390 -13.36 -8.08 -36.27
N GLY A 391 -13.99 -7.11 -36.95
CA GLY A 391 -15.33 -6.65 -36.58
C GLY A 391 -16.35 -7.78 -36.71
N THR A 392 -17.12 -7.99 -35.64
CA THR A 392 -18.00 -9.15 -35.51
C THR A 392 -19.37 -8.73 -34.97
N ILE A 393 -20.43 -9.29 -35.55
CA ILE A 393 -21.81 -9.13 -35.07
C ILE A 393 -22.20 -10.41 -34.31
N LEU A 394 -22.51 -10.27 -33.02
CA LEU A 394 -22.84 -11.33 -32.08
C LEU A 394 -24.37 -11.40 -31.91
N LEU A 395 -25.01 -12.44 -32.43
CA LEU A 395 -26.48 -12.56 -32.41
C LEU A 395 -26.97 -13.06 -31.06
N LYS A 396 -27.90 -12.32 -30.45
CA LYS A 396 -28.50 -12.73 -29.17
C LYS A 396 -29.35 -13.99 -29.37
N LYS A 397 -29.57 -14.75 -28.30
CA LYS A 397 -30.29 -16.04 -28.34
C LYS A 397 -31.70 -15.94 -28.89
N GLU A 398 -32.35 -14.81 -28.65
CA GLU A 398 -33.66 -14.49 -29.15
C GLU A 398 -33.68 -14.22 -30.66
N ALA A 399 -32.57 -13.83 -31.28
CA ALA A 399 -32.53 -13.37 -32.67
C ALA A 399 -32.34 -14.48 -33.72
N ALA A 400 -31.75 -15.61 -33.32
CA ALA A 400 -31.46 -16.70 -34.25
C ALA A 400 -31.57 -18.07 -33.61
N ASP A 401 -31.98 -19.05 -34.41
CA ASP A 401 -31.95 -20.47 -34.04
C ASP A 401 -30.83 -21.17 -34.80
N TRP A 402 -30.07 -22.02 -34.11
CA TRP A 402 -29.06 -22.87 -34.74
C TRP A 402 -29.66 -24.22 -35.15
N ARG A 403 -29.33 -24.70 -36.36
CA ARG A 403 -29.68 -26.04 -36.83
C ARG A 403 -28.59 -26.65 -37.71
N ASP A 404 -28.44 -27.97 -37.60
CA ASP A 404 -27.75 -28.80 -38.57
C ASP A 404 -28.73 -29.18 -39.70
N ILE A 405 -28.42 -28.79 -40.93
CA ILE A 405 -29.24 -29.06 -42.11
C ILE A 405 -28.45 -29.96 -43.07
N ARG A 406 -29.06 -31.05 -43.57
CA ARG A 406 -28.38 -31.96 -44.50
C ARG A 406 -27.97 -31.24 -45.79
N ALA A 407 -26.75 -31.50 -46.24
CA ALA A 407 -26.23 -30.95 -47.49
C ALA A 407 -27.15 -31.29 -48.68
N SER A 408 -27.72 -32.50 -48.70
CA SER A 408 -28.67 -32.95 -49.72
C SER A 408 -29.95 -32.10 -49.78
N ASP A 409 -30.46 -31.68 -48.62
CA ASP A 409 -31.69 -30.89 -48.52
C ASP A 409 -31.46 -29.44 -49.00
N LEU A 410 -30.19 -29.03 -49.03
CA LEU A 410 -29.71 -27.75 -49.55
C LEU A 410 -29.26 -27.82 -51.03
N GLY A 411 -29.39 -28.98 -51.68
CA GLY A 411 -28.95 -29.18 -53.07
C GLY A 411 -27.44 -29.38 -53.24
N ASN A 412 -26.74 -29.80 -52.19
CA ASN A 412 -25.29 -30.05 -52.15
C ASN A 412 -24.45 -28.85 -52.67
N PRO A 413 -24.57 -27.65 -52.08
CA PRO A 413 -23.82 -26.48 -52.52
C PRO A 413 -22.31 -26.73 -52.44
N GLN A 414 -21.58 -26.34 -53.48
CA GLN A 414 -20.14 -26.56 -53.62
C GLN A 414 -19.30 -25.31 -53.29
N THR A 415 -19.92 -24.12 -53.37
CA THR A 415 -19.27 -22.85 -53.05
C THR A 415 -19.94 -22.15 -51.85
N SER A 416 -19.21 -21.23 -51.22
CA SER A 416 -19.72 -20.44 -50.09
C SER A 416 -20.96 -19.63 -50.48
N ASP A 417 -20.95 -18.98 -51.65
CA ASP A 417 -22.08 -18.22 -52.17
C ASP A 417 -23.31 -19.10 -52.45
N GLU A 418 -23.10 -20.29 -53.03
CA GLU A 418 -24.18 -21.28 -53.20
C GLU A 418 -24.74 -21.73 -51.86
N ARG A 419 -23.88 -21.95 -50.86
CA ARG A 419 -24.31 -22.34 -49.52
C ARG A 419 -25.13 -21.24 -48.86
N PHE A 420 -24.73 -19.97 -48.97
CA PHE A 420 -25.50 -18.82 -48.47
C PHE A 420 -26.89 -18.72 -49.11
N ARG A 421 -26.98 -18.86 -50.44
CA ARG A 421 -28.27 -18.88 -51.15
C ARG A 421 -29.13 -20.06 -50.70
N ALA A 422 -28.56 -21.26 -50.65
CA ALA A 422 -29.28 -22.47 -50.28
C ALA A 422 -29.87 -22.42 -48.87
N VAL A 423 -29.07 -22.01 -47.87
CA VAL A 423 -29.58 -21.88 -46.49
C VAL A 423 -30.59 -20.75 -46.36
N SER A 424 -30.46 -19.67 -47.14
CA SER A 424 -31.46 -18.59 -47.18
C SER A 424 -32.79 -19.07 -47.76
N THR A 425 -32.78 -19.83 -48.85
CA THR A 425 -34.00 -20.46 -49.40
C THR A 425 -34.63 -21.42 -48.41
N TYR A 426 -33.83 -22.26 -47.76
CA TYR A 426 -34.32 -23.15 -46.71
C TYR A 426 -34.99 -22.37 -45.57
N ALA A 427 -34.36 -21.29 -45.09
CA ALA A 427 -34.86 -20.48 -44.00
C ALA A 427 -36.23 -19.86 -44.31
N VAL A 428 -36.37 -19.26 -45.50
CA VAL A 428 -37.63 -18.66 -45.94
C VAL A 428 -38.75 -19.71 -46.03
N ASN A 429 -38.45 -20.88 -46.60
CA ASN A 429 -39.41 -21.99 -46.69
C ASN A 429 -39.82 -22.55 -45.31
N ASN A 430 -38.99 -22.33 -44.28
CA ASN A 430 -39.23 -22.77 -42.91
C ASN A 430 -39.67 -21.64 -41.98
N GLY A 431 -40.12 -20.50 -42.52
CA GLY A 431 -40.75 -19.43 -41.75
C GLY A 431 -39.81 -18.39 -41.15
N TYR A 432 -38.52 -18.45 -41.44
CA TYR A 432 -37.50 -17.46 -41.04
C TYR A 432 -37.36 -16.36 -42.11
N ILE A 433 -36.71 -15.23 -41.78
CA ILE A 433 -36.49 -14.15 -42.76
C ILE A 433 -35.27 -14.40 -43.66
N GLY A 434 -34.33 -15.20 -43.18
CA GLY A 434 -33.16 -15.64 -43.92
C GLY A 434 -32.18 -16.37 -43.01
N ALA A 435 -31.01 -16.73 -43.53
CA ALA A 435 -30.01 -17.49 -42.79
C ALA A 435 -28.61 -17.32 -43.37
N PHE A 436 -27.61 -17.73 -42.59
CA PHE A 436 -26.25 -17.90 -43.07
C PHE A 436 -25.62 -19.19 -42.50
N PRO A 437 -24.65 -19.79 -43.23
CA PRO A 437 -23.91 -20.93 -42.73
C PRO A 437 -22.84 -20.51 -41.71
N ASN A 438 -22.65 -21.30 -40.65
CA ASN A 438 -21.54 -21.12 -39.72
C ASN A 438 -20.24 -21.84 -40.18
N PHE A 439 -20.32 -22.56 -41.31
CA PHE A 439 -19.25 -23.32 -41.95
C PHE A 439 -18.66 -24.47 -41.12
N PHE A 440 -19.34 -24.92 -40.06
CA PHE A 440 -19.11 -26.23 -39.47
C PHE A 440 -19.84 -27.32 -40.25
N GLU A 441 -19.19 -28.48 -40.34
CA GLU A 441 -19.72 -29.65 -41.03
C GLU A 441 -19.55 -30.87 -40.12
N ALA A 442 -20.56 -31.74 -40.11
CA ALA A 442 -20.52 -33.00 -39.39
C ALA A 442 -21.18 -34.09 -40.22
N ASP A 443 -20.79 -35.34 -40.01
CA ASP A 443 -21.51 -36.51 -40.53
C ASP A 443 -21.80 -37.45 -39.36
N TYR A 444 -23.08 -37.61 -39.04
CA TYR A 444 -23.56 -38.47 -37.97
C TYR A 444 -23.95 -39.88 -38.48
N GLY A 445 -23.42 -40.30 -39.63
CA GLY A 445 -23.71 -41.58 -40.28
C GLY A 445 -24.92 -41.55 -41.22
N GLN A 446 -25.45 -40.36 -41.53
CA GLN A 446 -26.59 -40.15 -42.44
C GLN A 446 -26.30 -39.11 -43.52
N GLY A 447 -25.00 -38.85 -43.78
CA GLY A 447 -24.53 -37.84 -44.71
C GLY A 447 -24.23 -36.51 -44.02
N THR A 448 -23.47 -35.67 -44.73
CA THR A 448 -22.98 -34.39 -44.21
C THR A 448 -24.11 -33.42 -43.91
N VAL A 449 -24.06 -32.81 -42.73
CA VAL A 449 -24.89 -31.68 -42.32
C VAL A 449 -24.05 -30.40 -42.24
N TYR A 450 -24.67 -29.27 -42.52
CA TYR A 450 -24.08 -27.94 -42.44
C TYR A 450 -24.73 -27.16 -41.30
N GLY A 451 -23.90 -26.66 -40.39
CA GLY A 451 -24.36 -25.78 -39.32
C GLY A 451 -24.87 -24.46 -39.89
N THR A 452 -26.08 -24.09 -39.50
CA THR A 452 -26.82 -22.96 -40.07
C THR A 452 -27.47 -22.13 -38.97
N LEU A 453 -27.37 -20.81 -39.09
CA LEU A 453 -28.08 -19.83 -38.25
C LEU A 453 -29.29 -19.28 -38.99
N LEU A 454 -30.48 -19.55 -38.45
CA LEU A 454 -31.77 -19.15 -38.98
C LEU A 454 -32.24 -17.88 -38.26
N ILE A 455 -32.41 -16.78 -38.99
CA ILE A 455 -32.75 -15.47 -38.43
C ILE A 455 -34.25 -15.30 -38.30
N LYS A 456 -34.71 -14.89 -37.11
CA LYS A 456 -36.15 -14.69 -36.85
C LYS A 456 -36.66 -13.43 -37.53
N LYS A 457 -37.95 -13.41 -37.88
CA LYS A 457 -38.55 -12.36 -38.73
C LYS A 457 -38.60 -10.99 -38.04
N GLU A 458 -38.75 -11.00 -36.73
CA GLU A 458 -38.85 -9.81 -35.90
C GLU A 458 -37.50 -9.09 -35.75
N THR A 459 -36.37 -9.79 -35.93
CA THR A 459 -35.03 -9.30 -35.57
C THR A 459 -34.21 -8.74 -36.73
N ALA A 460 -34.71 -8.84 -37.96
CA ALA A 460 -34.04 -8.33 -39.15
C ALA A 460 -35.05 -7.84 -40.19
N ASP A 461 -34.58 -7.05 -41.15
CA ASP A 461 -35.33 -6.66 -42.34
C ASP A 461 -34.58 -7.16 -43.59
N TRP A 462 -35.33 -7.53 -44.64
CA TRP A 462 -34.75 -7.93 -45.92
C TRP A 462 -34.89 -6.81 -46.95
N LYS A 463 -33.84 -6.59 -47.75
CA LYS A 463 -33.83 -5.56 -48.80
C LYS A 463 -32.95 -5.95 -49.99
N ASP A 464 -33.45 -5.65 -51.19
CA ASP A 464 -32.65 -5.58 -52.41
C ASP A 464 -31.96 -4.21 -52.48
N ILE A 465 -30.63 -4.20 -52.42
CA ILE A 465 -29.83 -2.97 -52.45
C ILE A 465 -29.09 -2.88 -53.79
N PRO A 466 -29.18 -1.78 -54.55
CA PRO A 466 -28.42 -1.60 -55.78
C PRO A 466 -26.92 -1.84 -55.57
N ALA A 467 -26.31 -2.66 -56.44
CA ALA A 467 -24.87 -2.94 -56.39
C ALA A 467 -24.05 -1.63 -56.48
N ALA A 468 -24.53 -0.66 -57.25
CA ALA A 468 -23.92 0.66 -57.38
C ALA A 468 -23.90 1.44 -56.06
N ASP A 469 -24.96 1.37 -55.25
CA ASP A 469 -25.03 2.02 -53.92
C ASP A 469 -24.06 1.39 -52.93
N LEU A 470 -23.68 0.14 -53.17
CA LEU A 470 -22.70 -0.61 -52.38
C LEU A 470 -21.26 -0.46 -52.91
N GLY A 471 -21.04 0.32 -53.98
CA GLY A 471 -19.73 0.49 -54.60
C GLY A 471 -19.30 -0.65 -55.52
N ASN A 472 -20.25 -1.45 -56.02
CA ASN A 472 -20.05 -2.60 -56.90
C ASN A 472 -19.01 -3.62 -56.38
N PRO A 473 -19.18 -4.17 -55.16
CA PRO A 473 -18.22 -5.12 -54.59
C PRO A 473 -18.12 -6.38 -55.46
N GLN A 474 -16.88 -6.88 -55.63
CA GLN A 474 -16.56 -8.01 -56.53
C GLN A 474 -16.24 -9.30 -55.76
N THR A 475 -15.90 -9.21 -54.47
CA THR A 475 -15.61 -10.37 -53.62
C THR A 475 -16.62 -10.51 -52.48
N PRO A 476 -16.79 -11.72 -51.89
CA PRO A 476 -17.60 -11.91 -50.69
C PRO A 476 -17.25 -10.93 -49.56
N ASP A 477 -15.97 -10.80 -49.21
CA ASP A 477 -15.47 -9.91 -48.17
C ASP A 477 -15.84 -8.44 -48.43
N GLU A 478 -15.66 -7.96 -49.66
CA GLU A 478 -16.05 -6.61 -50.07
C GLU A 478 -17.55 -6.41 -49.96
N ARG A 479 -18.35 -7.41 -50.36
CA ARG A 479 -19.81 -7.34 -50.27
C ARG A 479 -20.26 -7.28 -48.82
N PHE A 480 -19.67 -8.08 -47.93
CA PHE A 480 -19.93 -8.01 -46.49
C PHE A 480 -19.60 -6.63 -45.91
N ARG A 481 -18.42 -6.07 -46.23
CA ARG A 481 -18.07 -4.70 -45.80
C ARG A 481 -19.08 -3.68 -46.29
N ALA A 482 -19.42 -3.72 -47.58
CA ALA A 482 -20.33 -2.76 -48.21
C ALA A 482 -21.73 -2.80 -47.60
N VAL A 483 -22.32 -3.99 -47.40
CA VAL A 483 -23.65 -4.09 -46.77
C VAL A 483 -23.62 -3.68 -45.30
N ASN A 484 -22.51 -3.88 -44.59
CA ASN A 484 -22.38 -3.40 -43.21
C ASN A 484 -22.25 -1.87 -43.15
N THR A 485 -21.51 -1.24 -44.07
CA THR A 485 -21.52 0.23 -44.20
C THR A 485 -22.93 0.76 -44.48
N TYR A 486 -23.67 0.11 -45.38
CA TYR A 486 -25.06 0.45 -45.66
C TYR A 486 -25.93 0.32 -44.41
N ALA A 487 -25.80 -0.80 -43.67
CA ALA A 487 -26.55 -1.07 -42.46
C ALA A 487 -26.34 0.03 -41.40
N SER A 488 -25.08 0.37 -41.12
CA SER A 488 -24.74 1.43 -40.16
C SER A 488 -25.33 2.79 -40.57
N ASN A 489 -25.24 3.14 -41.85
CA ASN A 489 -25.81 4.40 -42.37
C ASN A 489 -27.34 4.44 -42.32
N ASN A 490 -28.00 3.29 -42.21
CA ASN A 490 -29.45 3.16 -42.19
C ASN A 490 -29.99 2.72 -40.81
N GLY A 491 -29.18 2.81 -39.74
CA GLY A 491 -29.65 2.61 -38.37
C GLY A 491 -29.73 1.15 -37.91
N TYR A 492 -29.09 0.22 -38.63
CA TYR A 492 -28.97 -1.20 -38.28
C TYR A 492 -27.61 -1.47 -37.60
N ILE A 493 -27.52 -2.54 -36.80
CA ILE A 493 -26.26 -2.89 -36.11
C ILE A 493 -25.29 -3.64 -37.00
N GLY A 494 -25.80 -4.37 -37.99
CA GLY A 494 -24.99 -5.08 -38.97
C GLY A 494 -25.84 -5.67 -40.07
N ALA A 495 -25.20 -6.25 -41.08
CA ALA A 495 -25.88 -6.91 -42.18
C ALA A 495 -25.04 -8.01 -42.80
N PHE A 496 -25.70 -8.93 -43.50
CA PHE A 496 -25.04 -9.90 -44.34
C PHE A 496 -25.77 -10.07 -45.67
N PRO A 497 -25.04 -10.28 -46.78
CA PRO A 497 -25.64 -10.60 -48.06
C PRO A 497 -26.15 -12.05 -48.07
N ASN A 498 -27.29 -12.29 -48.72
CA ASN A 498 -27.78 -13.65 -48.99
C ASN A 498 -27.22 -14.22 -50.32
N PHE A 499 -26.43 -13.43 -51.04
CA PHE A 499 -25.81 -13.74 -52.34
C PHE A 499 -26.79 -14.03 -53.48
N PHE A 500 -28.06 -13.65 -53.35
CA PHE A 500 -28.97 -13.53 -54.49
C PHE A 500 -28.71 -12.20 -55.22
N GLU A 501 -28.77 -12.28 -56.55
CA GLU A 501 -28.63 -11.14 -57.44
C GLU A 501 -29.81 -11.11 -58.40
N ALA A 502 -30.35 -9.93 -58.65
CA ALA A 502 -31.42 -9.71 -59.60
C ALA A 502 -31.15 -8.42 -60.40
N ASP A 503 -31.65 -8.34 -61.63
CA ASP A 503 -31.70 -7.10 -62.39
C ASP A 503 -33.13 -6.90 -62.88
N TYR A 504 -33.77 -5.84 -62.40
CA TYR A 504 -35.15 -5.49 -62.75
C TYR A 504 -35.21 -4.42 -63.87
N GLY A 505 -34.14 -4.27 -64.64
CA GLY A 505 -34.01 -3.29 -65.73
C GLY A 505 -33.40 -1.95 -65.30
N GLN A 506 -32.88 -1.86 -64.06
CA GLN A 506 -32.23 -0.67 -63.50
C GLN A 506 -30.81 -0.97 -62.97
N GLY A 507 -30.26 -2.12 -63.33
CA GLY A 507 -28.97 -2.61 -62.84
C GLY A 507 -29.13 -3.63 -61.72
N THR A 508 -28.02 -4.31 -61.43
CA THR A 508 -27.99 -5.41 -60.47
C THR A 508 -28.25 -4.94 -59.04
N VAL A 509 -29.10 -5.66 -58.31
CA VAL A 509 -29.33 -5.51 -56.87
C VAL A 509 -28.84 -6.75 -56.13
N TYR A 510 -28.38 -6.56 -54.89
CA TYR A 510 -27.92 -7.63 -54.00
C TYR A 510 -28.88 -7.80 -52.84
N GLY A 511 -29.38 -9.04 -52.68
CA GLY A 511 -30.24 -9.39 -51.57
C GLY A 511 -29.48 -9.34 -50.24
N THR A 512 -30.00 -8.57 -49.29
CA THR A 512 -29.31 -8.26 -48.02
C THR A 512 -30.26 -8.40 -46.84
N LEU A 513 -29.78 -9.02 -45.76
CA LEU A 513 -30.45 -9.00 -44.47
C LEU A 513 -29.80 -7.95 -43.56
N LEU A 514 -30.63 -7.05 -43.01
CA LEU A 514 -30.27 -5.95 -42.13
C LEU A 514 -30.69 -6.29 -40.70
N ILE A 515 -29.73 -6.42 -39.78
CA ILE A 515 -29.98 -6.83 -38.38
C ILE A 515 -30.35 -5.62 -37.53
N LYS A 516 -31.46 -5.70 -36.79
CA LYS A 516 -31.92 -4.61 -35.92
C LYS A 516 -31.02 -4.48 -34.69
N LYS A 517 -30.93 -3.28 -34.13
CA LYS A 517 -29.98 -2.97 -33.03
C LYS A 517 -30.19 -3.80 -31.77
N GLU A 518 -31.44 -4.12 -31.47
CA GLU A 518 -31.82 -4.92 -30.31
C GLU A 518 -31.41 -6.40 -30.45
N ALA A 519 -31.23 -6.90 -31.67
CA ALA A 519 -31.07 -8.33 -31.97
C ALA A 519 -29.63 -8.85 -31.85
N ALA A 520 -28.64 -7.97 -31.76
CA ALA A 520 -27.24 -8.34 -31.73
C ALA A 520 -26.44 -7.36 -30.87
N ASP A 521 -25.20 -7.74 -30.59
CA ASP A 521 -24.15 -6.83 -30.12
C ASP A 521 -23.03 -6.76 -31.18
N TRP A 522 -22.29 -5.67 -31.20
CA TRP A 522 -21.11 -5.50 -32.05
C TRP A 522 -19.84 -5.55 -31.21
N SER A 523 -18.81 -6.25 -31.70
CA SER A 523 -17.52 -6.35 -31.01
C SER A 523 -16.36 -6.51 -32.00
N ASP A 524 -15.25 -5.83 -31.72
CA ASP A 524 -13.97 -6.08 -32.35
C ASP A 524 -13.24 -7.19 -31.60
N ILE A 525 -13.02 -8.33 -32.27
CA ILE A 525 -12.36 -9.49 -31.66
C ILE A 525 -10.93 -9.59 -32.20
N LEU A 526 -9.96 -9.76 -31.31
CA LEU A 526 -8.56 -10.01 -31.69
C LEU A 526 -8.46 -11.21 -32.64
N ALA A 527 -7.74 -11.02 -33.74
CA ALA A 527 -7.46 -12.10 -34.69
C ALA A 527 -6.76 -13.28 -33.99
N SER A 528 -5.88 -13.01 -33.02
CA SER A 528 -5.21 -14.03 -32.19
C SER A 528 -6.19 -14.84 -31.35
N THR A 529 -7.19 -14.20 -30.72
CA THR A 529 -8.27 -14.89 -29.98
C THR A 529 -9.07 -15.83 -30.89
N LEU A 530 -9.17 -15.50 -32.17
CA LEU A 530 -9.88 -16.29 -33.18
C LEU A 530 -9.01 -17.37 -33.86
N GLY A 531 -7.75 -17.54 -33.44
CA GLY A 531 -6.83 -18.51 -34.07
C GLY A 531 -6.23 -18.02 -35.40
N ILE A 532 -6.28 -16.70 -35.63
CA ILE A 532 -5.76 -16.00 -36.81
C ILE A 532 -6.31 -16.59 -38.13
N PRO A 533 -7.64 -16.62 -38.31
CA PRO A 533 -8.26 -17.19 -39.50
C PRO A 533 -7.78 -16.46 -40.76
N GLN A 534 -7.36 -17.25 -41.75
CA GLN A 534 -6.81 -16.77 -43.02
C GLN A 534 -7.85 -16.77 -44.14
N THR A 535 -8.88 -17.60 -44.02
CA THR A 535 -9.94 -17.73 -45.03
C THR A 535 -11.29 -17.18 -44.54
N PHE A 536 -12.19 -16.94 -45.50
CA PHE A 536 -13.56 -16.50 -45.25
C PHE A 536 -14.29 -17.50 -44.32
N GLU A 537 -14.21 -18.80 -44.63
CA GLU A 537 -14.88 -19.87 -43.89
C GLU A 537 -14.26 -20.10 -42.52
N GLU A 538 -12.92 -20.04 -42.40
CA GLU A 538 -12.25 -20.10 -41.10
C GLU A 538 -12.68 -18.97 -40.19
N ARG A 539 -12.86 -17.76 -40.73
CA ARG A 539 -13.30 -16.61 -39.94
C ARG A 539 -14.71 -16.80 -39.43
N PHE A 540 -15.63 -17.30 -40.26
CA PHE A 540 -16.98 -17.65 -39.82
C PHE A 540 -16.98 -18.71 -38.72
N ARG A 541 -16.21 -19.79 -38.88
CA ARG A 541 -16.09 -20.82 -37.84
C ARG A 541 -15.56 -20.22 -36.53
N ALA A 542 -14.49 -19.45 -36.61
CA ALA A 542 -13.84 -18.86 -35.45
C ALA A 542 -14.78 -17.91 -34.67
N VAL A 543 -15.47 -16.99 -35.36
CA VAL A 543 -16.40 -16.08 -34.67
C VAL A 543 -17.61 -16.82 -34.09
N ASN A 544 -18.05 -17.92 -34.72
CA ASN A 544 -19.14 -18.73 -34.17
C ASN A 544 -18.71 -19.55 -32.95
N THR A 545 -17.48 -20.08 -32.93
CA THR A 545 -16.91 -20.69 -31.71
C THR A 545 -16.82 -19.65 -30.59
N TYR A 546 -16.33 -18.45 -30.89
CA TYR A 546 -16.26 -17.35 -29.92
C TYR A 546 -17.65 -16.99 -29.38
N ALA A 547 -18.64 -16.82 -30.27
CA ALA A 547 -20.00 -16.48 -29.91
C ALA A 547 -20.66 -17.54 -29.01
N GLY A 548 -20.51 -18.83 -29.36
CA GLY A 548 -21.02 -19.94 -28.55
C GLY A 548 -20.41 -19.96 -27.14
N ASN A 549 -19.10 -19.73 -27.02
CA ASN A 549 -18.41 -19.64 -25.72
C ASN A 549 -18.88 -18.45 -24.87
N LYS A 550 -19.37 -17.38 -25.50
CA LYS A 550 -19.90 -16.18 -24.83
C LYS A 550 -21.42 -16.22 -24.63
N GLY A 551 -22.08 -17.32 -25.01
CA GLY A 551 -23.52 -17.53 -24.77
C GLY A 551 -24.44 -16.87 -25.80
N TYR A 552 -23.94 -16.44 -26.95
CA TYR A 552 -24.72 -15.95 -28.08
C TYR A 552 -25.29 -17.11 -28.92
N ALA A 553 -26.31 -16.86 -29.75
CA ALA A 553 -26.82 -17.86 -30.69
C ALA A 553 -25.79 -18.22 -31.75
N GLY A 554 -25.02 -17.22 -32.19
CA GLY A 554 -23.99 -17.34 -33.21
C GLY A 554 -23.46 -15.97 -33.60
N ALA A 555 -22.61 -15.89 -34.63
CA ALA A 555 -22.05 -14.64 -35.09
C ALA A 555 -21.69 -14.67 -36.58
N PHE A 556 -21.53 -13.48 -37.16
CA PHE A 556 -20.92 -13.32 -38.47
C PHE A 556 -19.91 -12.16 -38.46
N PRO A 557 -18.79 -12.30 -39.19
CA PRO A 557 -17.83 -11.22 -39.35
C PRO A 557 -18.38 -10.17 -40.33
N ASN A 558 -18.14 -8.88 -40.05
CA ASN A 558 -18.46 -7.79 -40.98
C ASN A 558 -17.33 -7.54 -42.02
N PHE A 559 -16.22 -8.27 -41.90
CA PHE A 559 -15.00 -8.19 -42.72
C PHE A 559 -14.30 -6.83 -42.74
N PHE A 560 -14.68 -5.91 -41.84
CA PHE A 560 -13.80 -4.83 -41.45
C PHE A 560 -12.68 -5.40 -40.61
N GLU A 561 -11.47 -5.12 -41.05
CA GLU A 561 -10.25 -5.40 -40.31
C GLU A 561 -9.67 -4.06 -39.91
N ALA A 562 -9.21 -3.98 -38.68
CA ALA A 562 -8.39 -2.86 -38.26
C ALA A 562 -7.07 -3.41 -37.77
N ASN A 563 -5.98 -2.90 -38.37
CA ASN A 563 -4.64 -3.10 -37.89
C ASN A 563 -4.31 -1.89 -37.03
N TYR A 564 -4.58 -1.98 -35.73
CA TYR A 564 -4.38 -0.86 -34.86
C TYR A 564 -2.90 -0.83 -34.46
N GLU A 565 -2.08 -0.07 -35.18
CA GLU A 565 -0.72 0.23 -34.72
C GLU A 565 -0.82 1.16 -33.50
N TYR A 566 -1.07 0.58 -32.34
CA TYR A 566 -1.02 1.26 -31.05
C TYR A 566 0.38 1.17 -30.47
N ILE A 567 0.86 2.28 -29.95
CA ILE A 567 2.16 2.35 -29.26
C ILE A 567 2.02 2.10 -27.75
N GLY A 568 0.80 2.19 -27.22
CA GLY A 568 0.44 1.82 -25.86
C GLY A 568 -0.98 2.25 -25.53
N ALA A 569 -1.38 2.09 -24.27
CA ALA A 569 -2.74 2.39 -23.82
C ALA A 569 -2.77 2.85 -22.36
N PHE A 570 -3.89 3.41 -21.92
CA PHE A 570 -4.15 3.65 -20.50
C PHE A 570 -5.63 3.42 -20.16
N PRO A 571 -5.94 2.88 -18.96
CA PRO A 571 -7.31 2.72 -18.50
C PRO A 571 -7.91 4.08 -18.08
N ASN A 572 -9.21 4.28 -18.33
CA ASN A 572 -9.95 5.43 -17.81
C ASN A 572 -10.52 5.19 -16.40
N PHE A 573 -10.31 3.98 -15.85
CA PHE A 573 -10.78 3.51 -14.55
C PHE A 573 -12.30 3.50 -14.34
N PHE A 574 -13.09 3.58 -15.42
CA PHE A 574 -14.50 3.22 -15.42
C PHE A 574 -14.67 1.72 -15.58
N GLU A 575 -15.71 1.18 -14.97
CA GLU A 575 -16.08 -0.23 -15.03
C GLU A 575 -17.56 -0.29 -15.38
N ALA A 576 -17.92 -1.22 -16.27
CA ALA A 576 -19.30 -1.51 -16.62
C ALA A 576 -19.51 -3.01 -16.63
N ASP A 577 -20.72 -3.46 -16.32
CA ASP A 577 -21.14 -4.84 -16.55
C ASP A 577 -22.44 -4.80 -17.35
N TYR A 578 -22.39 -5.30 -18.58
CA TYR A 578 -23.51 -5.34 -19.50
C TYR A 578 -24.27 -6.69 -19.46
N GLY A 579 -24.09 -7.48 -18.40
CA GLY A 579 -24.70 -8.80 -18.21
C GLY A 579 -23.82 -9.97 -18.64
N HIS A 580 -22.56 -9.70 -19.00
CA HIS A 580 -21.59 -10.68 -19.52
C HIS A 580 -20.22 -10.59 -18.85
N GLY A 581 -20.16 -9.94 -17.67
CA GLY A 581 -18.96 -9.73 -16.89
C GLY A 581 -18.40 -8.32 -17.04
N THR A 582 -17.51 -7.95 -16.11
CA THR A 582 -16.94 -6.61 -16.01
C THR A 582 -16.08 -6.28 -17.23
N VAL A 583 -16.29 -5.10 -17.79
CA VAL A 583 -15.44 -4.48 -18.81
C VAL A 583 -14.79 -3.20 -18.29
N TYR A 584 -13.65 -2.87 -18.87
CA TYR A 584 -12.81 -1.75 -18.46
C TYR A 584 -12.58 -0.80 -19.62
N GLY A 585 -13.03 0.44 -19.45
CA GLY A 585 -12.79 1.51 -20.41
C GLY A 585 -11.29 1.81 -20.54
N THR A 586 -10.80 1.83 -21.77
CA THR A 586 -9.38 1.93 -22.11
C THR A 586 -9.19 2.82 -23.32
N LEU A 587 -8.20 3.72 -23.26
CA LEU A 587 -7.74 4.52 -24.39
C LEU A 587 -6.48 3.92 -24.98
N PHE A 588 -6.48 3.73 -26.30
CA PHE A 588 -5.37 3.21 -27.07
C PHE A 588 -4.71 4.33 -27.88
N ILE A 589 -3.42 4.57 -27.67
CA ILE A 589 -2.66 5.64 -28.32
C ILE A 589 -2.14 5.16 -29.66
N LYS A 590 -2.49 5.86 -30.75
CA LYS A 590 -2.02 5.55 -32.10
C LYS A 590 -0.52 5.82 -32.21
N LYS A 591 0.21 5.01 -32.95
CA LYS A 591 1.67 5.13 -33.14
C LYS A 591 2.12 6.50 -33.67
N GLY A 592 1.27 7.20 -34.41
CA GLY A 592 1.55 8.57 -34.84
C GLY A 592 1.57 9.59 -33.71
N ALA A 593 0.86 9.34 -32.60
CA ALA A 593 0.57 10.30 -31.54
C ALA A 593 1.59 10.33 -30.38
N ALA A 594 2.44 9.32 -30.28
CA ALA A 594 3.45 9.22 -29.22
C ALA A 594 4.69 8.49 -29.71
N ASP A 595 5.79 8.63 -28.95
CA ASP A 595 7.00 7.82 -29.08
C ASP A 595 7.21 6.99 -27.81
N TRP A 596 7.82 5.82 -27.92
CA TRP A 596 8.13 4.95 -26.79
C TRP A 596 9.59 5.09 -26.36
N SER A 597 9.85 5.06 -25.05
CA SER A 597 11.21 5.10 -24.51
C SER A 597 11.31 4.37 -23.18
N ASP A 598 12.36 3.56 -23.03
CA ASP A 598 12.81 3.06 -21.73
C ASP A 598 13.71 4.11 -21.08
N ILE A 599 13.27 4.65 -19.93
CA ILE A 599 13.99 5.69 -19.21
C ILE A 599 14.57 5.09 -17.92
N PRO A 600 15.88 5.22 -17.65
CA PRO A 600 16.47 4.79 -16.39
C PRO A 600 15.73 5.38 -15.18
N ALA A 601 15.37 4.53 -14.22
CA ALA A 601 14.66 4.95 -13.00
C ALA A 601 15.44 6.05 -12.25
N VAL A 602 16.77 5.94 -12.25
CA VAL A 602 17.68 6.91 -11.64
C VAL A 602 17.59 8.31 -12.28
N ASP A 603 17.39 8.38 -13.60
CA ASP A 603 17.25 9.66 -14.33
C ASP A 603 15.93 10.35 -14.00
N LEU A 604 14.95 9.58 -13.52
CA LEU A 604 13.66 10.06 -13.05
C LEU A 604 13.64 10.35 -11.53
N GLY A 605 14.75 10.11 -10.81
CA GLY A 605 14.83 10.28 -9.36
C GLY A 605 14.32 9.08 -8.56
N ASN A 606 14.30 7.89 -9.17
CA ASN A 606 13.81 6.63 -8.59
C ASN A 606 12.40 6.74 -7.97
N PRO A 607 11.38 7.24 -8.71
CA PRO A 607 10.04 7.39 -8.16
C PRO A 607 9.45 6.04 -7.77
N GLN A 608 8.89 5.97 -6.56
CA GLN A 608 8.33 4.74 -5.98
C GLN A 608 6.81 4.67 -6.15
N LEU A 609 6.14 5.83 -6.18
CA LEU A 609 4.69 5.92 -6.32
C LEU A 609 4.27 6.23 -7.77
N PRO A 610 3.11 5.76 -8.24
CA PRO A 610 2.58 6.10 -9.56
C PRO A 610 2.56 7.60 -9.86
N GLU A 611 2.07 8.42 -8.95
CA GLU A 611 1.94 9.87 -9.11
C GLU A 611 3.31 10.54 -9.24
N GLU A 612 4.31 10.07 -8.48
CA GLU A 612 5.69 10.51 -8.61
C GLU A 612 6.26 10.14 -9.97
N ARG A 613 5.99 8.92 -10.44
CA ARG A 613 6.42 8.42 -11.75
C ARG A 613 5.82 9.25 -12.88
N PHE A 614 4.53 9.55 -12.82
CA PHE A 614 3.86 10.46 -13.76
C PHE A 614 4.51 11.87 -13.75
N ARG A 615 4.71 12.49 -12.58
CA ARG A 615 5.34 13.82 -12.48
C ARG A 615 6.76 13.83 -13.04
N ALA A 616 7.58 12.83 -12.69
CA ALA A 616 8.95 12.71 -13.15
C ALA A 616 9.02 12.53 -14.67
N MET A 617 8.18 11.66 -15.24
CA MET A 617 8.11 11.43 -16.68
C MET A 617 7.58 12.64 -17.44
N ASN A 618 6.59 13.37 -16.92
CA ASN A 618 6.12 14.61 -17.53
C ASN A 618 7.20 15.70 -17.52
N THR A 619 7.98 15.79 -16.43
CA THR A 619 9.16 16.67 -16.37
C THR A 619 10.19 16.30 -17.44
N TYR A 620 10.48 15.01 -17.59
CA TYR A 620 11.38 14.51 -18.62
C TYR A 620 10.87 14.81 -20.04
N ALA A 621 9.59 14.54 -20.30
CA ALA A 621 8.92 14.79 -21.57
C ALA A 621 9.01 16.26 -22.00
N GLY A 622 8.74 17.19 -21.07
CA GLY A 622 8.87 18.62 -21.31
C GLY A 622 10.29 19.02 -21.71
N LYS A 623 11.32 18.48 -21.05
CA LYS A 623 12.74 18.71 -21.41
C LYS A 623 13.10 18.17 -22.80
N LYS A 624 12.39 17.15 -23.28
CA LYS A 624 12.58 16.52 -24.60
C LYS A 624 11.66 17.09 -25.69
N GLY A 625 10.84 18.09 -25.38
CA GLY A 625 9.98 18.78 -26.34
C GLY A 625 8.62 18.14 -26.59
N TYR A 626 8.24 17.13 -25.80
CA TYR A 626 6.91 16.50 -25.80
C TYR A 626 5.93 17.30 -24.92
N ILE A 627 4.62 17.14 -25.12
CA ILE A 627 3.61 17.85 -24.33
C ILE A 627 3.37 17.20 -22.95
N GLY A 628 3.65 15.90 -22.84
CA GLY A 628 3.63 15.16 -21.59
C GLY A 628 3.93 13.69 -21.81
N ALA A 629 3.80 12.89 -20.76
CA ALA A 629 4.09 11.46 -20.82
C ALA A 629 3.32 10.68 -19.76
N PHE A 630 3.23 9.36 -19.97
CA PHE A 630 2.74 8.44 -18.96
C PHE A 630 3.56 7.13 -18.91
N PRO A 631 3.72 6.52 -17.73
CA PRO A 631 4.34 5.20 -17.59
C PRO A 631 3.44 4.09 -18.14
N ASN A 632 4.01 3.09 -18.79
CA ASN A 632 3.29 1.84 -19.08
C ASN A 632 3.29 0.86 -17.88
N PHE A 633 3.99 1.22 -16.79
CA PHE A 633 4.23 0.40 -15.59
C PHE A 633 4.86 -0.97 -15.83
N LEU A 634 5.58 -1.12 -16.94
CA LEU A 634 6.49 -2.22 -17.19
C LEU A 634 7.90 -1.76 -16.88
N GLU A 635 8.67 -2.65 -16.27
CA GLU A 635 10.05 -2.42 -15.85
C GLU A 635 10.95 -3.47 -16.47
N ALA A 636 12.16 -3.07 -16.82
CA ALA A 636 13.20 -3.97 -17.31
C ALA A 636 14.53 -3.61 -16.66
N ASP A 637 15.44 -4.58 -16.56
CA ASP A 637 16.84 -4.34 -16.23
C ASP A 637 17.70 -5.04 -17.28
N TYR A 638 18.43 -4.24 -18.05
CA TYR A 638 19.33 -4.71 -19.11
C TYR A 638 20.79 -4.84 -18.62
N GLY A 639 21.01 -4.93 -17.30
CA GLY A 639 22.32 -5.02 -16.67
C GLY A 639 22.94 -3.67 -16.31
N GLN A 640 22.17 -2.57 -16.41
CA GLN A 640 22.59 -1.20 -16.06
C GLN A 640 21.64 -0.55 -15.03
N GLY A 641 20.77 -1.34 -14.41
CA GLY A 641 19.75 -0.88 -13.49
C GLY A 641 18.38 -0.77 -14.14
N THR A 642 17.36 -0.60 -13.29
CA THR A 642 15.96 -0.59 -13.71
C THR A 642 15.64 0.58 -14.64
N VAL A 643 14.95 0.28 -15.74
CA VAL A 643 14.32 1.26 -16.64
C VAL A 643 12.80 1.17 -16.54
N TYR A 644 12.13 2.30 -16.72
CA TYR A 644 10.68 2.40 -16.75
C TYR A 644 10.20 2.68 -18.18
N GLY A 645 9.31 1.81 -18.67
CA GLY A 645 8.69 1.99 -19.97
C GLY A 645 7.78 3.24 -19.98
N THR A 646 8.02 4.12 -20.94
CA THR A 646 7.40 5.45 -20.99
C THR A 646 6.83 5.74 -22.37
N LEU A 647 5.62 6.29 -22.41
CA LEU A 647 5.03 6.86 -23.62
C LEU A 647 5.14 8.38 -23.58
N LEU A 648 5.80 8.96 -24.58
CA LEU A 648 6.04 10.39 -24.76
C LEU A 648 5.02 10.96 -25.75
N ILE A 649 4.09 11.79 -25.30
CA ILE A 649 2.97 12.31 -26.12
C ILE A 649 3.44 13.50 -26.95
N LYS A 650 3.19 13.45 -28.26
CA LYS A 650 3.54 14.54 -29.18
C LYS A 650 2.60 15.73 -29.01
N LYS A 651 3.09 16.94 -29.32
CA LYS A 651 2.35 18.20 -29.09
C LYS A 651 1.06 18.29 -29.90
N GLU A 652 1.04 17.70 -31.09
CA GLU A 652 -0.12 17.66 -31.95
C GLU A 652 -1.23 16.74 -31.40
N ALA A 653 -0.90 15.75 -30.57
CA ALA A 653 -1.80 14.68 -30.14
C ALA A 653 -2.68 15.02 -28.92
N ALA A 654 -2.30 16.04 -28.15
CA ALA A 654 -3.00 16.41 -26.93
C ALA A 654 -2.93 17.92 -26.68
N ASP A 655 -3.80 18.41 -25.81
CA ASP A 655 -3.70 19.74 -25.22
C ASP A 655 -3.44 19.62 -23.72
N TRP A 656 -2.68 20.54 -23.15
CA TRP A 656 -2.44 20.61 -21.71
C TRP A 656 -3.30 21.69 -21.06
N LYS A 657 -3.87 21.38 -19.89
CA LYS A 657 -4.71 22.31 -19.14
C LYS A 657 -4.62 22.08 -17.63
N ASP A 658 -4.57 23.18 -16.89
CA ASP A 658 -4.84 23.17 -15.45
C ASP A 658 -6.36 23.28 -15.22
N ILE A 659 -6.92 22.26 -14.57
CA ILE A 659 -8.35 22.16 -14.31
C ILE A 659 -8.58 22.30 -12.80
N PRO A 660 -9.48 23.18 -12.33
CA PRO A 660 -9.80 23.28 -10.92
C PRO A 660 -10.21 21.93 -10.32
N ALA A 661 -9.63 21.58 -9.17
CA ALA A 661 -9.96 20.34 -8.47
C ALA A 661 -11.46 20.25 -8.16
N ALA A 662 -12.09 21.38 -7.84
CA ALA A 662 -13.53 21.48 -7.60
C ALA A 662 -14.37 21.10 -8.84
N ASP A 663 -13.96 21.49 -10.05
CA ASP A 663 -14.63 21.14 -11.31
C ASP A 663 -14.53 19.63 -11.61
N LEU A 664 -13.53 18.97 -11.03
CA LEU A 664 -13.32 17.53 -11.13
C LEU A 664 -14.00 16.75 -9.98
N GLY A 665 -14.70 17.43 -9.07
CA GLY A 665 -15.34 16.80 -7.90
C GLY A 665 -14.39 16.51 -6.75
N ASN A 666 -13.24 17.19 -6.69
CA ASN A 666 -12.18 17.02 -5.69
C ASN A 666 -11.74 15.54 -5.52
N PRO A 667 -11.26 14.87 -6.60
CA PRO A 667 -10.84 13.47 -6.50
C PRO A 667 -9.67 13.32 -5.52
N GLN A 668 -9.74 12.31 -4.65
CA GLN A 668 -8.75 12.08 -3.59
C GLN A 668 -7.76 10.94 -3.95
N THR A 669 -8.09 10.13 -4.95
CA THR A 669 -7.26 8.99 -5.38
C THR A 669 -6.85 9.08 -6.86
N PRO A 670 -5.77 8.41 -7.28
CA PRO A 670 -5.40 8.31 -8.70
C PRO A 670 -6.55 7.81 -9.59
N ASP A 671 -7.22 6.72 -9.20
CA ASP A 671 -8.34 6.14 -9.93
C ASP A 671 -9.49 7.15 -10.11
N GLU A 672 -9.86 7.86 -9.05
CA GLU A 672 -10.88 8.91 -9.09
C GLU A 672 -10.46 10.07 -9.97
N ARG A 673 -9.19 10.48 -9.90
CA ARG A 673 -8.66 11.58 -10.70
C ARG A 673 -8.66 11.21 -12.18
N PHE A 674 -8.28 9.98 -12.53
CA PHE A 674 -8.39 9.46 -13.90
C PHE A 674 -9.84 9.46 -14.39
N ARG A 675 -10.80 8.96 -13.59
CA ARG A 675 -12.23 9.01 -13.95
C ARG A 675 -12.69 10.45 -14.16
N ALA A 676 -12.35 11.35 -13.22
CA ALA A 676 -12.77 12.75 -13.25
C ALA A 676 -12.24 13.48 -14.49
N VAL A 677 -10.95 13.35 -14.82
CA VAL A 677 -10.39 14.00 -16.01
C VAL A 677 -10.95 13.38 -17.30
N ASN A 678 -11.28 12.09 -17.33
CA ASN A 678 -11.92 11.47 -18.50
C ASN A 678 -13.36 11.96 -18.70
N THR A 679 -14.13 12.15 -17.62
CA THR A 679 -15.44 12.80 -17.67
C THR A 679 -15.31 14.23 -18.20
N TYR A 680 -14.36 15.00 -17.67
CA TYR A 680 -14.08 16.35 -18.16
C TYR A 680 -13.74 16.37 -19.65
N ALA A 681 -12.82 15.50 -20.08
CA ALA A 681 -12.40 15.39 -21.47
C ALA A 681 -13.58 15.12 -22.41
N SER A 682 -14.43 14.16 -22.05
CA SER A 682 -15.63 13.77 -22.81
C SER A 682 -16.59 14.95 -22.96
N ASN A 683 -16.83 15.69 -21.88
CA ASN A 683 -17.69 16.89 -21.87
C ASN A 683 -17.12 18.07 -22.66
N ASN A 684 -15.81 18.07 -22.94
CA ASN A 684 -15.10 19.15 -23.64
C ASN A 684 -14.62 18.74 -25.05
N GLY A 685 -15.15 17.65 -25.60
CA GLY A 685 -14.91 17.27 -27.00
C GLY A 685 -13.61 16.50 -27.27
N TYR A 686 -12.91 16.04 -26.22
CA TYR A 686 -11.74 15.18 -26.31
C TYR A 686 -12.14 13.71 -26.21
N ILE A 687 -11.29 12.78 -26.67
CA ILE A 687 -11.58 11.34 -26.61
C ILE A 687 -11.29 10.73 -25.22
N GLY A 688 -10.44 11.39 -24.44
CA GLY A 688 -10.17 11.08 -23.04
C GLY A 688 -8.99 11.89 -22.53
N ALA A 689 -8.53 11.59 -21.32
CA ALA A 689 -7.46 12.34 -20.68
C ALA A 689 -6.73 11.54 -19.61
N PHE A 690 -5.55 12.01 -19.23
CA PHE A 690 -4.85 11.54 -18.04
C PHE A 690 -4.28 12.72 -17.23
N PRO A 691 -4.24 12.62 -15.90
CA PRO A 691 -3.61 13.62 -15.06
C PRO A 691 -2.08 13.49 -15.13
N ASN A 692 -1.36 14.62 -15.15
CA ASN A 692 0.11 14.62 -15.01
C ASN A 692 0.55 14.62 -13.53
N PHE A 693 -0.42 14.66 -12.61
CA PHE A 693 -0.26 14.70 -11.15
C PHE A 693 0.53 15.88 -10.59
N PHE A 694 0.71 16.95 -11.37
CA PHE A 694 1.10 18.25 -10.85
C PHE A 694 -0.12 18.98 -10.28
N GLU A 695 0.12 19.74 -9.22
CA GLU A 695 -0.87 20.55 -8.53
C GLU A 695 -0.29 21.93 -8.32
N ALA A 696 -1.13 22.95 -8.50
CA ALA A 696 -0.80 24.32 -8.25
C ALA A 696 -1.99 25.02 -7.58
N ASP A 697 -1.73 26.08 -6.82
CA ASP A 697 -2.77 27.00 -6.36
C ASP A 697 -2.32 28.42 -6.71
N TYR A 698 -3.12 29.08 -7.55
CA TYR A 698 -2.88 30.44 -8.02
C TYR A 698 -3.70 31.49 -7.24
N GLY A 699 -4.18 31.13 -6.04
CA GLY A 699 -5.02 31.98 -5.18
C GLY A 699 -6.53 31.81 -5.40
N GLN A 700 -6.95 30.81 -6.19
CA GLN A 700 -8.37 30.49 -6.47
C GLN A 700 -8.70 29.03 -6.15
N GLY A 701 -7.84 28.35 -5.39
CA GLY A 701 -7.95 26.94 -5.08
C GLY A 701 -7.07 26.08 -5.99
N THR A 702 -6.93 24.81 -5.60
CA THR A 702 -6.04 23.87 -6.26
C THR A 702 -6.51 23.54 -7.67
N VAL A 703 -5.58 23.57 -8.63
CA VAL A 703 -5.75 23.09 -9.99
C VAL A 703 -4.89 21.85 -10.24
N TYR A 704 -5.39 20.98 -11.11
CA TYR A 704 -4.79 19.71 -11.48
C TYR A 704 -4.33 19.73 -12.93
N GLY A 705 -3.03 19.55 -13.14
CA GLY A 705 -2.46 19.47 -14.48
C GLY A 705 -2.96 18.22 -15.21
N THR A 706 -3.52 18.43 -16.40
CA THR A 706 -4.22 17.40 -17.17
C THR A 706 -3.83 17.45 -18.64
N LEU A 707 -3.61 16.29 -19.24
CA LEU A 707 -3.46 16.14 -20.69
C LEU A 707 -4.76 15.63 -21.31
N LEU A 708 -5.32 16.41 -22.23
CA LEU A 708 -6.55 16.13 -22.96
C LEU A 708 -6.20 15.55 -24.34
N ILE A 709 -6.54 14.30 -24.59
CA ILE A 709 -6.18 13.58 -25.82
C ILE A 709 -7.16 13.91 -26.95
N LYS A 710 -6.64 14.31 -28.11
CA LYS A 710 -7.47 14.65 -29.28
C LYS A 710 -8.03 13.39 -29.94
N LYS A 711 -9.19 13.51 -30.59
CA LYS A 711 -9.93 12.37 -31.16
C LYS A 711 -9.15 11.61 -32.23
N GLU A 712 -8.31 12.30 -32.98
CA GLU A 712 -7.45 11.73 -34.00
C GLU A 712 -6.26 10.94 -33.42
N ALA A 713 -5.89 11.17 -32.16
CA ALA A 713 -4.67 10.64 -31.56
C ALA A 713 -4.84 9.28 -30.84
N ALA A 714 -6.07 8.89 -30.54
CA ALA A 714 -6.37 7.65 -29.82
C ALA A 714 -7.71 7.06 -30.27
N ASP A 715 -8.00 5.84 -29.82
CA ASP A 715 -9.33 5.24 -29.88
C ASP A 715 -9.73 4.76 -28.47
N TRP A 716 -11.02 4.76 -28.17
CA TRP A 716 -11.55 4.29 -26.88
C TRP A 716 -12.28 2.95 -27.04
N ARG A 717 -12.11 2.03 -26.08
CA ARG A 717 -12.82 0.74 -26.03
C ARG A 717 -13.07 0.25 -24.62
N ASP A 718 -14.08 -0.58 -24.48
CA ASP A 718 -14.27 -1.46 -23.33
C ASP A 718 -13.57 -2.80 -23.54
N ILE A 719 -12.69 -3.18 -22.61
CA ILE A 719 -11.97 -4.47 -22.64
C ILE A 719 -12.53 -5.38 -21.53
N PRO A 720 -12.92 -6.63 -21.83
CA PRO A 720 -13.30 -7.57 -20.79
C PRO A 720 -12.19 -7.76 -19.75
N ALA A 721 -12.54 -7.70 -18.46
CA ALA A 721 -11.58 -7.88 -17.36
C ALA A 721 -10.78 -9.19 -17.46
N ALA A 722 -11.44 -10.26 -17.93
CA ALA A 722 -10.82 -11.56 -18.16
C ALA A 722 -9.70 -11.53 -19.21
N ASP A 723 -9.80 -10.65 -20.22
CA ASP A 723 -8.80 -10.55 -21.29
C ASP A 723 -7.55 -9.80 -20.82
N LEU A 724 -7.68 -8.95 -19.79
CA LEU A 724 -6.54 -8.29 -19.14
C LEU A 724 -5.80 -9.21 -18.15
N LYS A 725 -6.29 -10.43 -17.89
CA LYS A 725 -5.72 -11.40 -16.93
C LYS A 725 -5.49 -10.82 -15.53
N LEU A 726 -6.34 -9.87 -15.13
CA LEU A 726 -6.37 -9.31 -13.78
C LEU A 726 -7.22 -10.27 -12.92
N GLN A 727 -6.58 -11.17 -12.19
CA GLN A 727 -7.22 -12.03 -11.17
C GLN A 727 -6.63 -11.73 -9.80
#